data_AF-A0A835QDW4-F1
#
_entry.id   AF-A0A835QDW4-F1
#
_cell.length_a   1.000
_cell.length_b   1.000
_cell.length_c   1.000
_cell.angle_alpha   90.00
_cell.angle_beta   90.00
_cell.angle_gamma   90.00
#
_symmetry.space_group_name_H-M   'P 1'
#
loop_
_entity.id
_entity.type
_entity.pdbx_description
1 polymer ?
#
loop_
_entity_poly.entity_id
_entity_poly.type
_entity_poly.pdbx_seq_one_letter_code
_entity_poly.pdbx_strand_id
1 'polypeptide(L)'
;MLQLSSLTSAAYSKKLSTSLFLLLPSAPFSSSRSLCSIPFAYSRRNLLFRWSTKPVYSRWRCHPSIASRESGGSVWLTSRGSRCVKLMATSLDREAEKLAEVLVEDGGDNRACESNPCLKLEELNWDHSFVRELPGDPRSDNMTREVRRACFTKVSPSANIINPELVVWSDSVAKLLDLDPKEFQRPDFAQIFSGALPLVGGLPYAQCYGGHQFGVWAGQLGDGRAITLGEVLNSHHERWELQLKGAGKTPYSRFADGLAVLRSSIREFLCSEAMNGLAIPTSRALCLVTTGQSVSRDMFYDGNAKDEPGAIVCRVAQSFLRIGSFQIHAFRGKEDLEIVRILADYTIRHHFPHLEKLSKSEDISFGSAQEGSPAVDLTSNKYAAWSVEVAERTASLIAGWQGVGFTHGVLNTDNMSILGLTIDYGPFGFLDAFDPSYTPNTSDLPGRRYCFANQPDIGLWNISQFTATLSTANLISKEEANYAMERYGEKFMDEYQSIMTRKLGLTKYNKHLISKLLNNMAVDKVDYTNFFRQLSNVKADSNAPLDEHLTPLKSVLLDIGKERRDAWISWLQIYVEELVSSGIPDEQRKAAMNSVNPKYVLRNYLCQTAIDAAEQGDYQEVRRLLRVMEKPYDEQPGMEKYARLPPAWAYRPGVCMLSCSS
;
A
#
# COMPACT_ATOMS: atom_id res chain seq x y z
N MET A 1 -5.75 -26.57 -12.53
CA MET A 1 -6.06 -25.97 -13.85
C MET A 1 -6.65 -24.60 -13.58
N LEU A 2 -6.23 -23.51 -14.24
CA LEU A 2 -5.72 -23.44 -15.60
C LEU A 2 -4.43 -22.59 -15.72
N GLN A 3 -3.35 -23.28 -16.10
CA GLN A 3 -2.10 -22.80 -16.72
C GLN A 3 -1.24 -21.76 -15.99
N LEU A 4 -0.63 -22.16 -14.87
CA LEU A 4 0.79 -21.83 -14.65
C LEU A 4 1.62 -22.76 -15.55
N SER A 5 1.65 -22.46 -16.85
CA SER A 5 2.48 -23.19 -17.80
C SER A 5 3.94 -22.80 -17.61
N SER A 6 4.72 -23.79 -17.19
CA SER A 6 6.15 -23.99 -17.49
C SER A 6 6.74 -23.03 -18.52
N LEU A 7 7.42 -21.97 -18.07
CA LEU A 7 8.43 -21.30 -18.87
C LEU A 7 9.53 -20.85 -17.90
N THR A 8 10.72 -21.41 -18.09
CA THR A 8 11.97 -20.84 -17.59
C THR A 8 12.11 -19.42 -18.14
N SER A 9 12.78 -18.53 -17.39
CA SER A 9 12.95 -17.09 -17.66
C SER A 9 13.14 -16.73 -19.15
N ALA A 10 13.92 -17.56 -19.87
CA ALA A 10 14.21 -17.39 -21.29
C ALA A 10 13.00 -17.40 -22.25
N ALA A 11 11.86 -18.01 -21.91
CA ALA A 11 10.75 -18.18 -22.85
C ALA A 11 9.65 -17.10 -22.73
N TYR A 12 9.68 -16.27 -21.69
CA TYR A 12 8.76 -15.13 -21.54
C TYR A 12 9.11 -13.96 -22.48
N SER A 13 10.40 -13.70 -22.71
CA SER A 13 10.87 -12.64 -23.62
C SER A 13 10.51 -12.91 -25.11
N LYS A 14 10.50 -14.18 -25.54
CA LYS A 14 10.27 -14.55 -26.95
C LYS A 14 8.82 -14.41 -27.44
N LYS A 15 7.80 -14.46 -26.57
CA LYS A 15 6.39 -14.36 -27.00
C LYS A 15 5.91 -12.92 -27.18
N LEU A 16 6.48 -11.96 -26.48
CA LEU A 16 6.10 -10.54 -26.60
C LEU A 16 6.83 -9.83 -27.75
N SER A 17 8.04 -10.27 -28.14
CA SER A 17 8.79 -9.63 -29.23
C SER A 17 8.21 -9.87 -30.63
N THR A 18 7.29 -10.83 -30.81
CA THR A 18 6.84 -11.28 -32.15
C THR A 18 5.41 -10.87 -32.48
N SER A 19 4.66 -10.28 -31.55
CA SER A 19 3.24 -9.92 -31.75
C SER A 19 2.93 -8.42 -31.66
N LEU A 20 3.96 -7.56 -31.59
CA LEU A 20 3.76 -6.11 -31.45
C LEU A 20 4.05 -5.27 -32.71
N PHE A 21 4.15 -5.90 -33.89
CA PHE A 21 4.23 -5.17 -35.14
C PHE A 21 3.23 -5.74 -36.16
N LEU A 22 2.46 -4.81 -36.75
CA LEU A 22 1.40 -4.97 -37.74
C LEU A 22 -0.01 -5.15 -37.16
N LEU A 23 -0.79 -4.06 -37.19
CA LEU A 23 -1.97 -3.91 -38.07
C LEU A 23 -2.72 -2.61 -37.76
N LEU A 24 -2.59 -1.62 -38.66
CA LEU A 24 -3.66 -0.67 -38.99
C LEU A 24 -4.66 -1.40 -39.91
N PRO A 25 -5.96 -1.07 -39.92
CA PRO A 25 -6.42 -0.19 -40.99
C PRO A 25 -7.59 0.77 -40.69
N SER A 26 -7.68 1.74 -41.59
CA SER A 26 -8.70 2.74 -41.91
C SER A 26 -10.12 2.20 -42.25
N ALA A 27 -11.13 2.94 -41.74
CA ALA A 27 -12.53 3.27 -42.16
C ALA A 27 -13.20 2.64 -43.41
N PRO A 28 -14.50 2.92 -43.69
CA PRO A 28 -15.74 2.86 -42.87
C PRO A 28 -16.89 2.08 -43.60
N PHE A 29 -17.96 1.65 -42.92
CA PHE A 29 -19.23 1.36 -43.59
C PHE A 29 -20.46 1.58 -42.68
N SER A 30 -21.53 2.01 -43.35
CA SER A 30 -22.79 2.56 -42.88
C SER A 30 -23.91 1.53 -42.68
N SER A 31 -24.94 2.00 -41.94
CA SER A 31 -26.39 1.84 -42.19
C SER A 31 -27.24 0.97 -41.23
N SER A 32 -28.10 1.68 -40.49
CA SER A 32 -29.53 1.46 -40.23
C SER A 32 -30.03 0.13 -39.62
N ARG A 33 -30.78 0.24 -38.50
CA ARG A 33 -32.26 0.10 -38.48
C ARG A 33 -32.89 0.42 -37.11
N SER A 34 -33.98 1.21 -37.21
CA SER A 34 -35.21 1.37 -36.41
C SER A 34 -35.17 1.20 -34.89
N LEU A 35 -35.44 2.22 -34.08
CA LEU A 35 -36.77 2.82 -33.76
C LEU A 35 -37.79 1.81 -33.24
N CYS A 36 -38.02 1.84 -31.92
CA CYS A 36 -39.36 1.68 -31.36
C CYS A 36 -39.46 2.56 -30.10
N SER A 37 -40.36 3.53 -30.17
CA SER A 37 -40.72 4.50 -29.15
C SER A 37 -42.22 4.34 -28.88
N ILE A 38 -42.66 4.45 -27.63
CA ILE A 38 -43.92 5.10 -27.19
C ILE A 38 -44.06 5.01 -25.64
N PRO A 39 -44.77 5.95 -24.99
CA PRO A 39 -44.32 6.68 -23.80
C PRO A 39 -45.25 6.49 -22.57
N PHE A 40 -45.44 7.55 -21.76
CA PHE A 40 -46.30 7.77 -20.56
C PHE A 40 -45.48 7.87 -19.26
N ALA A 41 -45.69 8.81 -18.34
CA ALA A 41 -46.37 10.11 -18.30
C ALA A 41 -45.96 10.77 -16.98
N TYR A 42 -45.70 12.07 -17.00
CA TYR A 42 -45.46 12.90 -15.82
C TYR A 42 -46.78 13.15 -15.08
N SER A 43 -46.80 12.91 -13.76
CA SER A 43 -47.86 13.39 -12.86
C SER A 43 -47.23 14.24 -11.75
N ARG A 44 -47.52 15.54 -11.81
CA ARG A 44 -47.27 16.51 -10.74
C ARG A 44 -48.32 16.32 -9.65
N ARG A 45 -47.92 16.26 -8.38
CA ARG A 45 -48.79 16.62 -7.25
C ARG A 45 -48.06 17.62 -6.34
N ASN A 46 -48.56 18.85 -6.37
CA ASN A 46 -48.43 19.81 -5.29
C ASN A 46 -49.35 19.39 -4.14
N LEU A 47 -48.87 19.48 -2.90
CA LEU A 47 -49.73 19.76 -1.75
C LEU A 47 -48.92 20.52 -0.70
N LEU A 48 -49.56 21.59 -0.23
CA LEU A 48 -49.05 22.66 0.60
C LEU A 48 -49.42 22.46 2.08
N PHE A 49 -48.60 23.08 2.95
CA PHE A 49 -48.89 23.62 4.29
C PHE A 49 -49.29 22.68 5.44
N ARG A 50 -48.45 22.64 6.50
CA ARG A 50 -48.70 23.43 7.73
C ARG A 50 -47.50 23.45 8.68
N TRP A 51 -47.35 24.60 9.34
CA TRP A 51 -46.35 24.94 10.35
C TRP A 51 -46.66 24.35 11.74
N SER A 52 -45.63 24.10 12.54
CA SER A 52 -45.61 24.54 13.94
C SER A 52 -44.18 24.70 14.48
N THR A 53 -44.07 25.60 15.44
CA THR A 53 -42.89 26.30 15.95
C THR A 53 -42.35 25.65 17.24
N LYS A 54 -41.01 25.52 17.36
CA LYS A 54 -40.06 25.95 18.44
C LYS A 54 -40.57 26.16 19.91
N PRO A 55 -39.71 26.34 20.97
CA PRO A 55 -38.25 26.10 21.17
C PRO A 55 -37.86 25.59 22.61
N VAL A 56 -36.54 25.62 22.95
CA VAL A 56 -35.91 26.09 24.24
C VAL A 56 -35.24 25.10 25.25
N TYR A 57 -33.91 25.26 25.34
CA TYR A 57 -32.97 25.40 26.51
C TYR A 57 -32.54 24.26 27.48
N SER A 58 -31.22 23.97 27.42
CA SER A 58 -30.12 24.31 28.39
C SER A 58 -29.83 23.54 29.70
N ARG A 59 -28.52 23.59 30.04
CA ARG A 59 -27.77 23.47 31.34
C ARG A 59 -27.20 22.09 31.72
N TRP A 60 -25.88 21.88 31.82
CA TRP A 60 -24.79 22.43 32.70
C TRP A 60 -24.68 21.78 34.10
N ARG A 61 -23.47 21.25 34.42
CA ARG A 61 -22.69 21.14 35.70
C ARG A 61 -21.94 19.77 35.74
N CYS A 62 -20.61 19.67 35.77
CA CYS A 62 -19.56 20.04 36.76
C CYS A 62 -19.54 19.20 38.07
N HIS A 63 -18.54 18.28 38.16
CA HIS A 63 -17.54 17.92 39.22
C HIS A 63 -17.82 18.09 40.74
N PRO A 64 -17.06 17.48 41.71
CA PRO A 64 -15.62 17.11 41.68
C PRO A 64 -15.07 15.89 42.53
N SER A 65 -13.79 15.53 42.25
CA SER A 65 -12.59 15.23 43.11
C SER A 65 -12.46 14.13 44.22
N ILE A 66 -11.17 13.68 44.37
CA ILE A 66 -10.36 13.19 45.54
C ILE A 66 -9.84 11.73 45.37
N ALA A 67 -8.66 11.23 45.80
CA ALA A 67 -7.24 11.63 45.96
C ALA A 67 -6.43 10.40 46.51
N SER A 68 -5.17 10.22 46.07
CA SER A 68 -3.95 9.67 46.74
C SER A 68 -3.89 8.35 47.57
N ARG A 69 -2.87 7.50 47.32
CA ARG A 69 -1.84 7.04 48.31
C ARG A 69 -0.69 6.20 47.70
N GLU A 70 0.51 6.36 48.27
CA GLU A 70 1.82 5.71 48.00
C GLU A 70 2.06 4.45 48.86
N SER A 71 3.05 3.59 48.49
CA SER A 71 4.32 3.30 49.25
C SER A 71 4.96 1.90 49.01
N GLY A 72 6.29 1.86 48.73
CA GLY A 72 7.38 0.88 49.10
C GLY A 72 7.31 -0.60 48.62
N GLY A 73 8.36 -1.35 48.25
CA GLY A 73 9.83 -1.23 48.26
C GLY A 73 10.48 -2.51 48.87
N SER A 74 11.35 -3.25 48.15
CA SER A 74 12.56 -3.97 48.68
C SER A 74 13.21 -4.99 47.71
N VAL A 75 14.54 -5.05 47.79
CA VAL A 75 15.57 -5.77 46.99
C VAL A 75 16.02 -7.07 47.69
N TRP A 76 16.53 -8.08 46.95
CA TRP A 76 17.58 -9.02 47.43
C TRP A 76 18.48 -9.55 46.29
N LEU A 77 19.76 -9.74 46.63
CA LEU A 77 20.94 -10.14 45.84
C LEU A 77 21.44 -11.54 46.27
N THR A 78 21.98 -12.34 45.33
CA THR A 78 23.01 -13.41 45.50
C THR A 78 23.37 -14.00 44.12
N SER A 79 24.50 -14.64 43.79
CA SER A 79 25.94 -14.49 44.00
C SER A 79 26.64 -15.66 43.25
N ARG A 80 27.57 -15.35 42.34
CA ARG A 80 28.84 -16.03 41.96
C ARG A 80 28.95 -17.54 41.55
N GLY A 81 29.59 -17.73 40.38
CA GLY A 81 30.78 -18.59 40.14
C GLY A 81 30.57 -19.89 39.34
N SER A 82 31.50 -20.50 38.58
CA SER A 82 32.79 -20.16 37.95
C SER A 82 33.30 -21.42 37.18
N ARG A 83 34.11 -21.25 36.10
CA ARG A 83 35.02 -22.22 35.39
C ARG A 83 34.37 -23.30 34.47
N CYS A 84 34.61 -23.38 33.15
CA CYS A 84 35.82 -23.46 32.28
C CYS A 84 36.36 -24.90 32.09
N VAL A 85 36.42 -25.39 30.82
CA VAL A 85 37.60 -25.98 30.12
C VAL A 85 37.22 -26.83 28.86
N LYS A 86 37.71 -26.37 27.68
CA LYS A 86 38.29 -27.05 26.46
C LYS A 86 37.49 -28.15 25.71
N LEU A 87 37.59 -28.43 24.40
CA LEU A 87 38.34 -28.05 23.16
C LEU A 87 37.73 -29.00 22.06
N MET A 88 37.39 -28.66 20.81
CA MET A 88 38.24 -28.52 19.59
C MET A 88 37.35 -28.66 18.33
N ALA A 89 37.86 -28.12 17.19
CA ALA A 89 37.42 -28.25 15.79
C ALA A 89 36.31 -27.28 15.31
N THR A 90 36.34 -26.56 14.19
CA THR A 90 37.37 -25.91 13.31
C THR A 90 36.58 -25.25 12.15
N SER A 91 36.88 -23.97 11.87
CA SER A 91 36.95 -23.35 10.53
C SER A 91 35.70 -22.99 9.71
N LEU A 92 34.64 -22.42 10.29
CA LEU A 92 33.65 -21.61 9.55
C LEU A 92 33.11 -20.47 10.44
N ASP A 93 33.96 -19.54 10.89
CA ASP A 93 33.49 -18.33 11.60
C ASP A 93 34.60 -17.25 11.60
N ARG A 94 34.79 -16.56 10.48
CA ARG A 94 35.63 -15.35 10.44
C ARG A 94 34.92 -14.09 9.93
N GLU A 95 33.62 -14.16 9.67
CA GLU A 95 32.77 -12.99 9.44
C GLU A 95 31.71 -12.77 10.53
N ALA A 96 31.50 -13.73 11.43
CA ALA A 96 30.57 -13.60 12.57
C ALA A 96 31.20 -12.98 13.83
N GLU A 97 32.52 -13.04 14.01
CA GLU A 97 33.21 -12.52 15.21
C GLU A 97 33.46 -11.00 15.20
N LYS A 98 33.15 -10.27 14.11
CA LYS A 98 33.19 -8.79 14.11
C LYS A 98 31.86 -8.13 14.53
N LEU A 99 30.80 -8.91 14.70
CA LEU A 99 29.45 -8.43 15.03
C LEU A 99 28.98 -8.82 16.44
N ALA A 100 29.80 -9.55 17.21
CA ALA A 100 29.44 -10.06 18.53
C ALA A 100 30.19 -9.42 19.72
N GLU A 101 31.08 -8.44 19.49
CA GLU A 101 31.82 -7.74 20.56
C GLU A 101 31.18 -6.41 21.03
N VAL A 102 29.91 -6.14 20.71
CA VAL A 102 29.23 -4.89 21.12
C VAL A 102 28.09 -5.12 22.13
N LEU A 103 27.85 -6.35 22.59
CA LEU A 103 26.80 -6.60 23.56
C LEU A 103 27.33 -7.32 24.81
N VAL A 104 27.36 -6.54 25.89
CA VAL A 104 27.40 -6.88 27.33
C VAL A 104 28.63 -6.29 28.04
N GLU A 105 28.54 -5.01 28.40
CA GLU A 105 28.90 -4.51 29.73
C GLU A 105 27.95 -3.35 30.06
N ASP A 106 26.93 -3.65 30.87
CA ASP A 106 26.03 -2.67 31.49
C ASP A 106 26.71 -2.14 32.75
N GLY A 107 26.92 -0.83 32.78
CA GLY A 107 27.67 -0.14 33.82
C GLY A 107 27.41 1.35 33.78
N GLY A 108 26.13 1.72 33.98
CA GLY A 108 25.65 3.05 34.36
C GLY A 108 26.46 4.25 33.88
N ASP A 109 26.10 4.81 32.72
CA ASP A 109 26.29 6.23 32.48
C ASP A 109 25.10 6.83 31.72
N ASN A 110 24.60 7.92 32.29
CA ASN A 110 23.32 8.54 31.98
C ASN A 110 23.48 9.55 30.83
N ARG A 111 24.07 9.12 29.70
CA ARG A 111 24.39 10.00 28.55
C ARG A 111 24.48 9.24 27.21
N ALA A 112 23.33 8.93 26.61
CA ALA A 112 23.16 8.79 25.14
C ALA A 112 21.69 8.51 24.80
N CYS A 113 20.81 9.47 25.09
CA CYS A 113 19.53 9.58 24.42
C CYS A 113 19.51 11.01 23.87
N GLU A 114 20.19 11.20 22.74
CA GLU A 114 20.11 12.46 22.01
C GLU A 114 18.64 12.69 21.68
N SER A 115 18.12 13.82 22.14
CA SER A 115 16.75 14.26 21.92
C SER A 115 16.46 14.29 20.42
N ASN A 116 15.59 13.41 19.93
CA ASN A 116 15.00 13.61 18.60
C ASN A 116 14.47 15.05 18.54
N PRO A 117 14.79 15.81 17.48
CA PRO A 117 14.27 17.16 17.33
C PRO A 117 12.74 17.12 17.39
N CYS A 118 12.19 18.06 18.12
CA CYS A 118 10.77 18.17 18.42
C CYS A 118 10.31 19.51 17.84
N LEU A 119 10.20 19.54 16.52
CA LEU A 119 9.95 20.74 15.74
C LEU A 119 8.50 21.18 15.84
N LYS A 120 8.28 22.49 15.82
CA LYS A 120 6.96 23.06 15.52
C LYS A 120 6.71 23.06 14.01
N LEU A 121 5.46 23.23 13.60
CA LEU A 121 5.09 23.32 12.18
C LEU A 121 5.86 24.41 11.43
N GLU A 122 6.10 25.56 12.07
CA GLU A 122 6.82 26.69 11.48
C GLU A 122 8.34 26.47 11.37
N GLU A 123 8.86 25.43 12.01
CA GLU A 123 10.29 25.07 12.07
C GLU A 123 10.64 23.93 11.10
N LEU A 124 9.67 23.40 10.35
CA LEU A 124 9.90 22.37 9.34
C LEU A 124 10.91 22.86 8.29
N ASN A 125 11.89 22.00 7.99
CA ASN A 125 12.96 22.30 7.04
C ASN A 125 12.50 22.03 5.60
N TRP A 126 11.99 23.05 4.93
CA TRP A 126 11.49 22.98 3.56
C TRP A 126 12.62 22.97 2.53
N ASP A 127 12.59 22.04 1.57
CA ASP A 127 13.53 22.02 0.44
C ASP A 127 12.88 22.44 -0.88
N HIS A 128 11.69 21.93 -1.22
CA HIS A 128 11.00 22.23 -2.48
C HIS A 128 11.81 21.93 -3.75
N SER A 129 12.62 20.87 -3.73
CA SER A 129 13.44 20.45 -4.88
C SER A 129 12.61 20.18 -6.13
N PHE A 130 11.42 19.60 -5.99
CA PHE A 130 10.53 19.27 -7.11
C PHE A 130 10.14 20.52 -7.89
N VAL A 131 9.77 21.58 -7.18
CA VAL A 131 9.35 22.86 -7.77
C VAL A 131 10.55 23.66 -8.30
N ARG A 132 11.70 23.55 -7.65
CA ARG A 132 12.92 24.29 -8.00
C ARG A 132 13.62 23.71 -9.24
N GLU A 133 13.63 22.39 -9.40
CA GLU A 133 14.48 21.71 -10.39
C GLU A 133 13.70 21.20 -11.63
N LEU A 134 12.38 20.99 -11.52
CA LEU A 134 11.59 20.45 -12.63
C LEU A 134 10.84 21.54 -13.41
N PRO A 135 10.53 21.30 -14.70
CA PRO A 135 9.70 22.22 -15.49
C PRO A 135 8.31 22.41 -14.87
N GLY A 136 7.99 23.64 -14.47
CA GLY A 136 6.68 24.01 -13.94
C GLY A 136 5.78 24.69 -14.97
N ASP A 137 4.47 24.57 -14.80
CA ASP A 137 3.50 25.33 -15.57
C ASP A 137 3.65 26.83 -15.26
N PRO A 138 3.74 27.71 -16.28
CA PRO A 138 3.81 29.16 -16.05
C PRO A 138 2.52 29.75 -15.44
N ARG A 139 1.40 29.03 -15.52
CA ARG A 139 0.12 29.42 -14.92
C ARG A 139 0.00 28.88 -13.49
N SER A 140 -0.80 29.56 -12.67
CA SER A 140 -1.07 29.15 -11.28
C SER A 140 -2.56 29.20 -10.92
N ASP A 141 -3.44 29.28 -11.91
CA ASP A 141 -4.88 29.22 -11.70
C ASP A 141 -5.37 27.76 -11.62
N ASN A 142 -6.48 27.56 -10.92
CA ASN A 142 -7.09 26.23 -10.73
C ASN A 142 -8.05 25.84 -11.88
N MET A 143 -7.99 26.52 -13.04
CA MET A 143 -8.88 26.17 -14.15
C MET A 143 -8.47 24.83 -14.76
N THR A 144 -9.44 23.92 -14.88
CA THR A 144 -9.25 22.60 -15.48
C THR A 144 -8.85 22.72 -16.94
N ARG A 145 -7.73 22.12 -17.32
CA ARG A 145 -7.19 22.18 -18.69
C ARG A 145 -6.10 21.13 -18.90
N GLU A 146 -5.72 20.95 -20.15
CA GLU A 146 -4.51 20.22 -20.49
C GLU A 146 -3.27 21.06 -20.16
N VAL A 147 -2.45 20.61 -19.21
CA VAL A 147 -1.15 21.22 -18.87
C VAL A 147 -0.06 20.56 -19.73
N ARG A 148 0.69 21.32 -20.51
CA ARG A 148 1.74 20.79 -21.40
C ARG A 148 3.12 21.25 -20.97
N ARG A 149 4.16 20.48 -21.29
CA ARG A 149 5.57 20.80 -21.05
C ARG A 149 5.92 21.15 -19.59
N ALA A 150 5.21 20.55 -18.63
CA ALA A 150 5.41 20.77 -17.21
C ALA A 150 5.13 19.49 -16.41
N CYS A 151 5.89 19.30 -15.33
CA CYS A 151 5.73 18.22 -14.35
C CYS A 151 4.76 18.58 -13.23
N PHE A 152 4.46 19.87 -13.03
CA PHE A 152 3.50 20.33 -12.00
C PHE A 152 2.91 21.70 -12.35
N THR A 153 1.84 22.06 -11.63
CA THR A 153 1.30 23.42 -11.57
C THR A 153 1.29 23.91 -10.13
N LYS A 154 1.74 25.15 -9.87
CA LYS A 154 1.60 25.77 -8.54
C LYS A 154 0.12 26.07 -8.29
N VAL A 155 -0.45 25.51 -7.23
CA VAL A 155 -1.88 25.65 -6.91
C VAL A 155 -2.05 25.71 -5.41
N SER A 156 -2.95 26.55 -4.91
CA SER A 156 -3.31 26.60 -3.49
C SER A 156 -4.57 25.77 -3.22
N PRO A 157 -4.72 25.18 -2.01
CA PRO A 157 -5.98 24.63 -1.54
C PRO A 157 -7.15 25.60 -1.78
N SER A 158 -8.28 25.05 -2.21
CA SER A 158 -9.48 25.82 -2.60
C SER A 158 -10.79 25.23 -2.08
N ALA A 159 -10.73 24.15 -1.30
CA ALA A 159 -11.92 23.60 -0.65
C ALA A 159 -12.55 24.63 0.30
N ASN A 160 -13.88 24.68 0.33
CA ASN A 160 -14.60 25.47 1.33
C ASN A 160 -14.56 24.73 2.66
N ILE A 161 -14.10 25.38 3.72
CA ILE A 161 -13.88 24.77 5.04
C ILE A 161 -14.70 25.52 6.10
N ILE A 162 -15.48 24.78 6.89
CA ILE A 162 -16.26 25.31 8.01
C ILE A 162 -15.95 24.48 9.25
N ASN A 163 -15.37 25.08 10.30
CA ASN A 163 -15.07 24.42 11.58
C ASN A 163 -14.43 23.02 11.42
N PRO A 164 -13.25 22.92 10.80
CA PRO A 164 -12.61 21.62 10.58
C PRO A 164 -12.19 21.01 11.92
N GLU A 165 -12.33 19.69 12.04
CA GLU A 165 -11.97 18.94 13.25
C GLU A 165 -10.96 17.85 12.93
N LEU A 166 -10.04 17.59 13.88
CA LEU A 166 -9.07 16.50 13.77
C LEU A 166 -9.74 15.16 14.11
N VAL A 167 -9.80 14.26 13.12
CA VAL A 167 -10.32 12.90 13.28
C VAL A 167 -9.26 12.03 13.97
N VAL A 168 -8.08 11.94 13.36
CA VAL A 168 -6.96 11.09 13.80
C VAL A 168 -5.63 11.61 13.24
N TRP A 169 -4.52 11.27 13.90
CA TRP A 169 -3.16 11.46 13.41
C TRP A 169 -2.30 10.22 13.68
N SER A 170 -1.16 10.10 13.00
CA SER A 170 -0.18 9.03 13.22
C SER A 170 1.04 9.57 13.97
N ASP A 171 1.25 9.10 15.19
CA ASP A 171 2.44 9.45 16.00
C ASP A 171 3.74 8.98 15.32
N SER A 172 3.68 7.88 14.57
CA SER A 172 4.87 7.36 13.86
C SER A 172 5.26 8.24 12.67
N VAL A 173 4.29 8.85 11.98
CA VAL A 173 4.56 9.80 10.89
C VAL A 173 4.99 11.16 11.46
N ALA A 174 4.42 11.59 12.58
CA ALA A 174 4.89 12.78 13.29
C ALA A 174 6.40 12.68 13.62
N LYS A 175 6.82 11.55 14.20
CA LYS A 175 8.24 11.27 14.49
C LYS A 175 9.12 11.24 13.24
N LEU A 176 8.61 10.70 12.13
CA LEU A 176 9.32 10.64 10.85
C LEU A 176 9.60 12.05 10.27
N LEU A 177 8.75 13.02 10.60
CA LEU A 177 8.88 14.43 10.22
C LEU A 177 9.50 15.29 11.34
N ASP A 178 10.03 14.68 12.41
CA ASP A 178 10.54 15.35 13.60
C ASP A 178 9.55 16.32 14.26
N LEU A 179 8.24 16.10 14.08
CA LEU A 179 7.18 17.00 14.54
C LEU A 179 6.81 16.71 16.00
N ASP A 180 6.69 17.76 16.83
CA ASP A 180 6.20 17.63 18.20
C ASP A 180 4.75 17.11 18.23
N PRO A 181 4.44 15.99 18.91
CA PRO A 181 3.06 15.51 19.07
C PRO A 181 2.09 16.53 19.70
N LYS A 182 2.58 17.57 20.38
CA LYS A 182 1.75 18.66 20.90
C LYS A 182 1.18 19.55 19.80
N GLU A 183 1.77 19.58 18.60
CA GLU A 183 1.27 20.39 17.49
C GLU A 183 -0.15 19.97 17.06
N PHE A 184 -0.49 18.69 17.17
CA PHE A 184 -1.83 18.17 16.86
C PHE A 184 -2.93 18.66 17.80
N GLN A 185 -2.56 19.26 18.94
CA GLN A 185 -3.51 19.83 19.91
C GLN A 185 -3.73 21.33 19.70
N ARG A 186 -3.04 21.96 18.73
CA ARG A 186 -3.21 23.39 18.46
C ARG A 186 -4.61 23.69 17.93
N PRO A 187 -5.21 24.83 18.31
CA PRO A 187 -6.52 25.24 17.79
C PRO A 187 -6.57 25.45 16.28
N ASP A 188 -5.45 25.83 15.66
CA ASP A 188 -5.31 26.11 14.23
C ASP A 188 -4.88 24.90 13.40
N PHE A 189 -4.50 23.77 14.02
CA PHE A 189 -3.97 22.60 13.31
C PHE A 189 -4.93 22.09 12.23
N ALA A 190 -6.21 21.90 12.59
CA ALA A 190 -7.22 21.44 11.65
C ALA A 190 -7.49 22.44 10.53
N GLN A 191 -7.29 23.74 10.77
CA GLN A 191 -7.43 24.78 9.74
C GLN A 191 -6.25 24.74 8.75
N ILE A 192 -5.03 24.48 9.23
CA ILE A 192 -3.84 24.35 8.39
C ILE A 192 -3.95 23.09 7.51
N PHE A 193 -4.22 21.93 8.10
CA PHE A 193 -4.26 20.65 7.37
C PHE A 193 -5.56 20.40 6.59
N SER A 194 -6.56 21.27 6.72
CA SER A 194 -7.68 21.35 5.77
C SER A 194 -7.41 22.31 4.61
N GLY A 195 -6.28 23.03 4.63
CA GLY A 195 -5.92 24.04 3.63
C GLY A 195 -6.67 25.37 3.79
N ALA A 196 -7.41 25.58 4.88
CA ALA A 196 -8.06 26.85 5.18
C ALA A 196 -7.07 27.95 5.57
N LEU A 197 -5.97 27.56 6.23
CA LEU A 197 -4.82 28.41 6.51
C LEU A 197 -3.58 27.87 5.78
N PRO A 198 -2.70 28.75 5.28
CA PRO A 198 -1.43 28.32 4.71
C PRO A 198 -0.51 27.75 5.79
N LEU A 199 0.21 26.68 5.46
CA LEU A 199 1.31 26.20 6.27
C LEU A 199 2.56 27.04 5.97
N VAL A 200 3.14 27.66 7.01
CA VAL A 200 4.30 28.55 6.87
C VAL A 200 5.46 27.82 6.19
N GLY A 201 6.04 28.45 5.16
CA GLY A 201 7.13 27.90 4.37
C GLY A 201 6.72 26.91 3.27
N GLY A 202 5.47 26.43 3.28
CA GLY A 202 4.93 25.56 2.23
C GLY A 202 4.90 26.25 0.86
N LEU A 203 5.11 25.47 -0.20
CA LEU A 203 5.02 25.90 -1.60
C LEU A 203 4.06 24.98 -2.37
N PRO A 204 2.75 25.24 -2.30
CA PRO A 204 1.77 24.29 -2.80
C PRO A 204 1.78 24.06 -4.32
N TYR A 205 1.70 22.78 -4.74
CA TYR A 205 1.66 22.37 -6.15
C TYR A 205 0.83 21.10 -6.37
N ALA A 206 0.46 20.84 -7.62
CA ALA A 206 -0.19 19.61 -8.06
C ALA A 206 0.62 19.00 -9.22
N GLN A 207 0.88 17.70 -9.18
CA GLN A 207 1.70 17.02 -10.18
C GLN A 207 0.91 16.73 -11.47
N CYS A 208 1.60 16.83 -12.62
CA CYS A 208 1.12 16.41 -13.92
C CYS A 208 1.61 14.99 -14.22
N TYR A 209 0.68 14.08 -14.52
CA TYR A 209 1.01 12.74 -14.99
C TYR A 209 -0.08 12.23 -15.94
N GLY A 210 0.18 11.11 -16.58
CA GLY A 210 -0.77 10.36 -17.40
C GLY A 210 -0.82 8.92 -16.92
N GLY A 211 -1.43 8.02 -17.68
CA GLY A 211 -1.42 6.62 -17.29
C GLY A 211 -2.27 5.75 -18.19
N HIS A 212 -2.01 4.45 -18.11
CA HIS A 212 -2.88 3.43 -18.67
C HIS A 212 -3.87 2.98 -17.61
N GLN A 213 -5.14 3.32 -17.81
CA GLN A 213 -6.23 2.89 -16.95
C GLN A 213 -6.87 1.64 -17.54
N PHE A 214 -6.92 0.55 -16.78
CA PHE A 214 -7.42 -0.74 -17.25
C PHE A 214 -6.75 -1.26 -18.54
N GLY A 215 -5.48 -0.90 -18.74
CA GLY A 215 -4.69 -1.29 -19.93
C GLY A 215 -4.82 -0.35 -21.13
N VAL A 216 -5.65 0.69 -21.05
CA VAL A 216 -5.86 1.68 -22.13
C VAL A 216 -5.25 3.02 -21.74
N TRP A 217 -4.54 3.67 -22.66
CA TRP A 217 -3.99 5.01 -22.43
C TRP A 217 -5.11 6.03 -22.17
N ALA A 218 -5.09 6.66 -20.99
CA ALA A 218 -6.13 7.59 -20.55
C ALA A 218 -5.80 9.06 -20.85
N GLY A 219 -4.67 9.34 -21.53
CA GLY A 219 -4.20 10.69 -21.75
C GLY A 219 -3.70 11.36 -20.48
N GLN A 220 -3.90 12.67 -20.37
CA GLN A 220 -3.49 13.44 -19.20
C GLN A 220 -4.43 13.20 -18.01
N LEU A 221 -3.82 12.85 -16.89
CA LEU A 221 -4.40 12.77 -15.57
C LEU A 221 -3.80 13.89 -14.72
N GLY A 222 -3.09 13.55 -13.65
CA GLY A 222 -2.53 14.50 -12.70
C GLY A 222 -3.25 14.49 -11.36
N ASP A 223 -2.72 15.25 -10.42
CA ASP A 223 -3.26 15.40 -9.07
C ASP A 223 -4.58 16.17 -9.11
N GLY A 224 -5.66 15.50 -9.53
CA GLY A 224 -6.97 16.11 -9.76
C GLY A 224 -7.77 16.39 -8.48
N ARG A 225 -7.34 15.84 -7.34
CA ARG A 225 -7.91 16.11 -6.01
C ARG A 225 -6.84 16.11 -4.92
N ALA A 226 -5.59 16.31 -5.29
CA ALA A 226 -4.47 16.30 -4.38
C ALA A 226 -3.63 17.56 -4.60
N ILE A 227 -3.11 18.12 -3.51
CA ILE A 227 -2.25 19.29 -3.53
C ILE A 227 -1.10 19.03 -2.56
N THR A 228 0.12 18.95 -3.08
CA THR A 228 1.33 18.84 -2.28
C THR A 228 1.60 20.19 -1.66
N LEU A 229 1.76 20.26 -0.33
CA LEU A 229 2.11 21.47 0.41
C LEU A 229 3.59 21.83 0.25
N GLY A 230 4.43 20.83 -0.03
CA GLY A 230 5.86 20.96 -0.27
C GLY A 230 6.63 19.72 0.14
N GLU A 231 7.95 19.83 0.08
CA GLU A 231 8.90 18.79 0.50
C GLU A 231 9.65 19.25 1.73
N VAL A 232 9.67 18.43 2.77
CA VAL A 232 10.46 18.66 3.99
C VAL A 232 11.62 17.66 4.07
N LEU A 233 12.71 18.09 4.70
CA LEU A 233 13.83 17.24 5.08
C LEU A 233 13.78 16.99 6.59
N ASN A 234 13.81 15.72 6.99
CA ASN A 234 13.95 15.38 8.41
C ASN A 234 15.42 15.48 8.86
N SER A 235 15.69 15.21 10.14
CA SER A 235 17.01 15.26 10.76
C SER A 235 17.99 14.23 10.20
N HIS A 236 17.49 13.20 9.53
CA HIS A 236 18.28 12.19 8.82
C HIS A 236 18.56 12.58 7.36
N HIS A 237 18.19 13.80 6.96
CA HIS A 237 18.27 14.31 5.59
C HIS A 237 17.42 13.50 4.59
N GLU A 238 16.39 12.81 5.08
CA GLU A 238 15.41 12.14 4.22
C GLU A 238 14.33 13.13 3.80
N ARG A 239 13.97 13.06 2.52
CA ARG A 239 12.95 13.91 1.91
C ARG A 239 11.56 13.29 2.06
N TRP A 240 10.58 14.12 2.41
CA TRP A 240 9.18 13.73 2.53
C TRP A 240 8.26 14.79 1.90
N GLU A 241 7.45 14.38 0.93
CA GLU A 241 6.36 15.18 0.35
C GLU A 241 5.13 15.11 1.27
N LEU A 242 4.57 16.27 1.65
CA LEU A 242 3.30 16.36 2.38
C LEU A 242 2.19 16.72 1.41
N GLN A 243 1.17 15.87 1.25
CA GLN A 243 0.13 16.06 0.25
C GLN A 243 -1.28 15.98 0.84
N LEU A 244 -2.05 17.05 0.67
CA LEU A 244 -3.46 17.10 1.06
C LEU A 244 -4.34 16.54 -0.05
N LYS A 245 -5.06 15.46 0.23
CA LYS A 245 -6.02 14.85 -0.71
C LYS A 245 -7.45 15.22 -0.28
N GLY A 246 -8.19 15.85 -1.19
CA GLY A 246 -9.51 16.44 -0.95
C GLY A 246 -9.50 17.96 -0.77
N ALA A 247 -8.35 18.62 -0.94
CA ALA A 247 -8.15 20.04 -0.66
C ALA A 247 -8.66 21.01 -1.75
N GLY A 248 -9.41 20.51 -2.74
CA GLY A 248 -10.06 21.32 -3.77
C GLY A 248 -9.57 21.04 -5.18
N LYS A 249 -10.04 21.86 -6.12
CA LYS A 249 -9.77 21.69 -7.56
C LYS A 249 -8.35 22.11 -7.93
N THR A 250 -7.84 21.45 -8.97
CA THR A 250 -6.59 21.75 -9.64
C THR A 250 -6.83 21.74 -11.16
N PRO A 251 -5.86 22.18 -11.99
CA PRO A 251 -5.95 22.03 -13.44
C PRO A 251 -6.21 20.59 -13.91
N TYR A 252 -5.87 19.60 -13.07
CA TYR A 252 -5.96 18.17 -13.35
C TYR A 252 -7.29 17.54 -12.90
N SER A 253 -8.21 18.30 -12.29
CA SER A 253 -9.49 17.77 -11.78
C SER A 253 -10.42 17.22 -12.86
N ARG A 254 -10.16 17.51 -14.14
CA ARG A 254 -11.03 17.16 -15.27
C ARG A 254 -12.46 17.61 -15.00
N PHE A 255 -13.40 16.68 -14.87
CA PHE A 255 -14.82 16.97 -14.59
C PHE A 255 -15.19 16.84 -13.10
N ALA A 256 -14.24 16.47 -12.24
CA ALA A 256 -14.48 16.22 -10.82
C ALA A 256 -14.42 17.49 -9.97
N ASP A 257 -14.85 17.38 -8.72
CA ASP A 257 -14.93 18.49 -7.76
C ASP A 257 -13.64 18.76 -6.98
N GLY A 258 -12.66 17.86 -7.03
CA GLY A 258 -11.40 17.98 -6.27
C GLY A 258 -11.53 17.70 -4.77
N LEU A 259 -12.69 17.21 -4.31
CA LEU A 259 -12.99 16.98 -2.89
C LEU A 259 -12.90 15.48 -2.54
N ALA A 260 -12.69 15.20 -1.26
CA ALA A 260 -12.76 13.84 -0.70
C ALA A 260 -13.80 13.77 0.42
N VAL A 261 -14.26 12.55 0.70
CA VAL A 261 -15.25 12.28 1.74
C VAL A 261 -14.61 11.56 2.91
N LEU A 262 -15.23 11.63 4.08
CA LEU A 262 -14.74 11.05 5.33
C LEU A 262 -14.48 9.56 5.19
N ARG A 263 -15.40 8.83 4.55
CA ARG A 263 -15.30 7.39 4.33
C ARG A 263 -14.04 6.96 3.59
N SER A 264 -13.78 7.53 2.41
CA SER A 264 -12.60 7.21 1.60
C SER A 264 -11.32 7.68 2.28
N SER A 265 -11.38 8.81 2.98
CA SER A 265 -10.23 9.36 3.71
C SER A 265 -9.84 8.53 4.93
N ILE A 266 -10.82 7.95 5.66
CA ILE A 266 -10.57 6.98 6.75
C ILE A 266 -9.92 5.71 6.19
N ARG A 267 -10.43 5.19 5.07
CA ARG A 267 -9.88 3.99 4.42
C ARG A 267 -8.43 4.20 3.99
N GLU A 268 -8.15 5.33 3.35
CA GLU A 268 -6.78 5.67 2.93
C GLU A 268 -5.85 5.85 4.12
N PHE A 269 -6.27 6.62 5.14
CA PHE A 269 -5.46 6.83 6.35
C PHE A 269 -5.14 5.50 7.06
N LEU A 270 -6.15 4.68 7.34
CA LEU A 270 -5.95 3.42 8.06
C LEU A 270 -5.14 2.41 7.23
N CYS A 271 -5.35 2.34 5.92
CA CYS A 271 -4.66 1.36 5.09
C CYS A 271 -3.18 1.72 4.86
N SER A 272 -2.86 3.01 4.73
CA SER A 272 -1.49 3.50 4.74
C SER A 272 -0.74 2.99 5.97
N GLU A 273 -1.30 3.18 7.16
CA GLU A 273 -0.64 2.82 8.41
C GLU A 273 -0.67 1.30 8.67
N ALA A 274 -1.72 0.60 8.23
CA ALA A 274 -1.78 -0.87 8.30
C ALA A 274 -0.72 -1.54 7.42
N MET A 275 -0.50 -1.03 6.21
CA MET A 275 0.55 -1.55 5.33
C MET A 275 1.95 -1.32 5.92
N ASN A 276 2.16 -0.17 6.57
CA ASN A 276 3.39 0.09 7.33
C ASN A 276 3.55 -0.89 8.51
N GLY A 277 2.48 -1.15 9.29
CA GLY A 277 2.50 -2.13 10.38
C GLY A 277 2.77 -3.57 9.89
N LEU A 278 2.36 -3.89 8.66
CA LEU A 278 2.69 -5.15 7.97
C LEU A 278 4.10 -5.17 7.37
N ALA A 279 4.89 -4.11 7.56
CA ALA A 279 6.20 -3.90 6.96
C ALA A 279 6.21 -3.98 5.42
N ILE A 280 5.11 -3.56 4.78
CA ILE A 280 5.00 -3.45 3.33
C ILE A 280 5.20 -1.97 2.93
N PRO A 281 6.13 -1.65 2.02
CA PRO A 281 6.39 -0.27 1.61
C PRO A 281 5.12 0.45 1.13
N THR A 282 4.91 1.67 1.64
CA THR A 282 3.66 2.42 1.42
C THR A 282 3.83 3.92 1.62
N SER A 283 2.98 4.73 0.97
CA SER A 283 2.69 6.09 1.42
C SER A 283 2.06 6.08 2.82
N ARG A 284 2.54 6.95 3.68
CA ARG A 284 2.09 7.14 5.06
C ARG A 284 0.98 8.17 5.16
N ALA A 285 0.31 8.24 6.30
CA ALA A 285 -0.73 9.24 6.55
C ALA A 285 -0.48 9.99 7.86
N LEU A 286 -0.24 11.31 7.78
CA LEU A 286 0.06 12.15 8.94
C LEU A 286 -1.21 12.42 9.76
N CYS A 287 -2.25 12.91 9.12
CA CYS A 287 -3.51 13.27 9.78
C CYS A 287 -4.70 13.21 8.84
N LEU A 288 -5.89 13.15 9.45
CA LEU A 288 -7.18 13.23 8.79
C LEU A 288 -8.02 14.30 9.50
N VAL A 289 -8.53 15.26 8.73
CA VAL A 289 -9.39 16.34 9.22
C VAL A 289 -10.71 16.37 8.47
N THR A 290 -11.79 16.77 9.14
CA THR A 290 -13.07 17.06 8.48
C THR A 290 -13.03 18.43 7.82
N THR A 291 -13.91 18.67 6.84
CA THR A 291 -14.10 20.01 6.24
C THR A 291 -15.29 20.77 6.83
N GLY A 292 -16.15 20.08 7.59
CA GLY A 292 -17.47 20.55 8.04
C GLY A 292 -18.42 20.90 6.89
N GLN A 293 -18.14 20.42 5.67
CA GLN A 293 -19.01 20.53 4.51
C GLN A 293 -19.48 19.15 4.07
N SER A 294 -20.64 19.09 3.44
CA SER A 294 -21.10 17.89 2.76
C SER A 294 -20.62 17.88 1.30
N VAL A 295 -20.37 16.69 0.80
CA VAL A 295 -19.89 16.45 -0.56
C VAL A 295 -20.78 15.38 -1.19
N SER A 296 -21.37 15.70 -2.34
CA SER A 296 -22.29 14.79 -3.03
C SER A 296 -21.50 13.68 -3.74
N ARG A 297 -21.82 12.43 -3.46
CA ARG A 297 -21.19 11.24 -4.07
C ARG A 297 -22.24 10.26 -4.54
N ASP A 298 -22.04 9.77 -5.75
CA ASP A 298 -22.70 8.57 -6.23
C ASP A 298 -21.70 7.41 -6.11
N MET A 299 -21.86 6.62 -5.05
CA MET A 299 -20.94 5.53 -4.74
C MET A 299 -21.02 4.40 -5.78
N PHE A 300 -22.18 4.18 -6.40
CA PHE A 300 -22.41 3.06 -7.32
C PHE A 300 -22.50 3.48 -8.78
N TYR A 301 -22.42 4.77 -9.08
CA TYR A 301 -22.62 5.34 -10.41
C TYR A 301 -23.99 4.98 -11.00
N ASP A 302 -25.01 4.88 -10.15
CA ASP A 302 -26.38 4.48 -10.50
C ASP A 302 -27.36 5.67 -10.62
N GLY A 303 -26.86 6.89 -10.44
CA GLY A 303 -27.61 8.14 -10.45
C GLY A 303 -28.15 8.56 -9.07
N ASN A 304 -27.95 7.76 -8.01
CA ASN A 304 -28.47 8.04 -6.66
C ASN A 304 -27.41 8.68 -5.75
N ALA A 305 -27.01 9.91 -6.08
CA ALA A 305 -26.04 10.65 -5.28
C ALA A 305 -26.55 10.93 -3.85
N LYS A 306 -25.66 10.81 -2.87
CA LYS A 306 -25.89 11.11 -1.46
C LYS A 306 -24.84 12.09 -0.96
N ASP A 307 -25.24 12.93 -0.03
CA ASP A 307 -24.32 13.83 0.65
C ASP A 307 -23.57 13.05 1.74
N GLU A 308 -22.25 13.03 1.62
CA GLU A 308 -21.34 12.43 2.61
C GLU A 308 -20.51 13.56 3.26
N PRO A 309 -20.08 13.42 4.54
CA PRO A 309 -19.20 14.40 5.16
C PRO A 309 -17.88 14.52 4.39
N GLY A 310 -17.46 15.75 4.09
CA GLY A 310 -16.18 16.05 3.46
C GLY A 310 -15.02 15.89 4.43
N ALA A 311 -13.88 15.42 3.92
CA ALA A 311 -12.66 15.27 4.70
C ALA A 311 -11.41 15.44 3.84
N ILE A 312 -10.28 15.68 4.50
CA ILE A 312 -8.97 15.85 3.89
C ILE A 312 -7.97 14.99 4.66
N VAL A 313 -7.25 14.14 3.92
CA VAL A 313 -6.12 13.36 4.45
C VAL A 313 -4.81 13.98 4.02
N CYS A 314 -3.89 14.18 4.96
CA CYS A 314 -2.51 14.55 4.69
C CYS A 314 -1.67 13.28 4.53
N ARG A 315 -1.35 12.95 3.29
CA ARG A 315 -0.49 11.82 2.92
C ARG A 315 0.96 12.25 2.94
N VAL A 316 1.85 11.31 3.25
CA VAL A 316 3.29 11.55 3.35
C VAL A 316 4.03 10.43 2.62
N ALA A 317 4.93 10.78 1.72
CA ALA A 317 5.77 9.81 1.02
C ALA A 317 7.11 10.45 0.64
N GLN A 318 8.15 9.66 0.43
CA GLN A 318 9.43 10.20 -0.06
C GLN A 318 9.26 10.88 -1.42
N SER A 319 8.40 10.30 -2.27
CA SER A 319 7.84 10.98 -3.43
C SER A 319 6.51 10.36 -3.88
N PHE A 320 5.67 11.17 -4.51
CA PHE A 320 4.46 10.71 -5.23
C PHE A 320 4.69 10.48 -6.73
N LEU A 321 5.95 10.43 -7.19
CA LEU A 321 6.30 10.07 -8.56
C LEU A 321 5.90 8.64 -8.92
N ARG A 322 5.40 8.50 -10.15
CA ARG A 322 4.72 7.29 -10.65
C ARG A 322 5.22 6.95 -12.04
N ILE A 323 5.00 5.72 -12.49
CA ILE A 323 5.26 5.36 -13.90
C ILE A 323 4.55 6.35 -14.84
N GLY A 324 3.30 6.71 -14.51
CA GLY A 324 2.51 7.71 -15.22
C GLY A 324 3.14 9.10 -15.38
N SER A 325 4.00 9.51 -14.44
CA SER A 325 4.70 10.82 -14.46
C SER A 325 5.68 10.92 -15.63
N PHE A 326 6.25 9.79 -16.04
CA PHE A 326 7.17 9.72 -17.19
C PHE A 326 6.40 9.48 -18.49
N GLN A 327 5.39 8.62 -18.43
CA GLN A 327 4.58 8.25 -19.60
C GLN A 327 3.96 9.46 -20.29
N ILE A 328 3.43 10.43 -19.54
CA ILE A 328 2.77 11.59 -20.14
C ILE A 328 3.69 12.36 -21.08
N HIS A 329 4.97 12.47 -20.73
CA HIS A 329 5.96 13.17 -21.54
C HIS A 329 6.39 12.34 -22.75
N ALA A 330 6.59 11.03 -22.58
CA ALA A 330 6.88 10.15 -23.71
C ALA A 330 5.75 10.10 -24.75
N PHE A 331 4.49 10.05 -24.31
CA PHE A 331 3.32 9.98 -25.20
C PHE A 331 3.05 11.29 -25.97
N ARG A 332 3.60 12.42 -25.54
CA ARG A 332 3.50 13.70 -26.27
C ARG A 332 4.50 13.83 -27.41
N GLY A 333 5.45 12.90 -27.51
CA GLY A 333 6.44 12.85 -28.58
C GLY A 333 7.62 13.78 -28.35
N LYS A 334 8.34 14.07 -29.45
CA LYS A 334 9.71 14.61 -29.44
C LYS A 334 9.92 15.86 -28.58
N GLU A 335 8.90 16.71 -28.44
CA GLU A 335 9.01 17.97 -27.69
C GLU A 335 9.13 17.78 -26.18
N ASP A 336 8.59 16.68 -25.63
CA ASP A 336 8.55 16.40 -24.19
C ASP A 336 9.56 15.28 -23.79
N LEU A 337 10.23 14.61 -24.73
CA LEU A 337 11.17 13.51 -24.42
C LEU A 337 12.32 13.95 -23.50
N GLU A 338 12.78 15.19 -23.65
CA GLU A 338 13.81 15.76 -22.78
C GLU A 338 13.32 15.89 -21.33
N ILE A 339 12.01 16.10 -21.10
CA ILE A 339 11.44 16.14 -19.76
C ILE A 339 11.48 14.75 -19.11
N VAL A 340 11.34 13.67 -19.89
CA VAL A 340 11.52 12.29 -19.38
C VAL A 340 12.92 12.13 -18.79
N ARG A 341 13.94 12.62 -19.49
CA ARG A 341 15.34 12.59 -19.04
C ARG A 341 15.55 13.46 -17.79
N ILE A 342 15.08 14.71 -17.82
CA ILE A 342 15.18 15.64 -16.67
C ILE A 342 14.53 15.03 -15.43
N LEU A 343 13.34 14.46 -15.58
CA LEU A 343 12.61 13.83 -14.48
C LEU A 343 13.34 12.57 -13.98
N ALA A 344 13.93 11.77 -14.87
CA ALA A 344 14.70 10.59 -14.49
C ALA A 344 15.99 10.99 -13.74
N ASP A 345 16.71 11.98 -14.23
CA ASP A 345 17.89 12.55 -13.58
C ASP A 345 17.56 13.10 -12.18
N TYR A 346 16.44 13.83 -12.04
CA TYR A 346 15.94 14.30 -10.74
C TYR A 346 15.65 13.12 -9.80
N THR A 347 14.92 12.13 -10.30
CA THR A 347 14.49 10.98 -9.49
C THR A 347 15.67 10.17 -9.00
N ILE A 348 16.64 9.91 -9.88
CA ILE A 348 17.86 9.18 -9.52
C ILE A 348 18.66 9.97 -8.48
N ARG A 349 18.89 11.27 -8.72
CA ARG A 349 19.68 12.11 -7.81
C ARG A 349 19.12 12.17 -6.39
N HIS A 350 17.80 12.31 -6.24
CA HIS A 350 17.16 12.55 -4.95
C HIS A 350 16.65 11.29 -4.26
N HIS A 351 16.37 10.21 -5.01
CA HIS A 351 15.76 8.99 -4.45
C HIS A 351 16.56 7.70 -4.70
N PHE A 352 17.53 7.73 -5.62
CA PHE A 352 18.44 6.62 -5.89
C PHE A 352 19.91 7.10 -5.99
N PRO A 353 20.40 7.92 -5.03
CA PRO A 353 21.69 8.61 -5.17
C PRO A 353 22.88 7.65 -5.28
N HIS A 354 22.75 6.41 -4.83
CA HIS A 354 23.77 5.36 -4.99
C HIS A 354 24.01 5.00 -6.47
N LEU A 355 23.05 5.25 -7.36
CA LEU A 355 23.17 4.98 -8.80
C LEU A 355 23.92 6.09 -9.57
N GLU A 356 24.05 7.30 -9.02
CA GLU A 356 24.87 8.37 -9.64
C GLU A 356 26.37 8.05 -9.57
N LYS A 357 26.78 7.22 -8.60
CA LYS A 357 28.20 6.93 -8.31
C LYS A 357 28.67 5.59 -8.88
N LEU A 358 27.91 4.97 -9.79
CA LEU A 358 28.31 3.72 -10.43
C LEU A 358 29.58 3.98 -11.27
N SER A 359 30.73 3.54 -10.77
CA SER A 359 31.95 3.44 -11.56
C SER A 359 31.89 2.17 -12.41
N LYS A 360 32.32 2.25 -13.68
CA LYS A 360 32.52 1.07 -14.52
C LYS A 360 33.33 0.03 -13.77
N SER A 361 32.72 -1.10 -13.47
CA SER A 361 33.41 -2.25 -12.89
C SER A 361 33.36 -3.36 -13.92
N GLU A 362 34.53 -3.85 -14.34
CA GLU A 362 34.61 -4.98 -15.29
C GLU A 362 34.00 -6.27 -14.71
N ASP A 363 33.81 -6.33 -13.38
CA ASP A 363 33.28 -7.49 -12.65
C ASP A 363 31.74 -7.53 -12.53
N ILE A 364 31.02 -6.45 -12.87
CA ILE A 364 29.54 -6.34 -12.73
C ILE A 364 28.88 -6.42 -14.11
N SER A 365 29.40 -7.29 -14.97
CA SER A 365 28.72 -7.70 -16.20
C SER A 365 27.77 -8.86 -15.87
N PHE A 366 26.47 -8.58 -15.81
CA PHE A 366 25.49 -9.63 -15.54
C PHE A 366 25.15 -10.37 -16.83
N GLY A 367 25.48 -11.66 -16.86
CA GLY A 367 25.07 -12.56 -17.94
C GLY A 367 23.55 -12.71 -17.96
N SER A 368 22.95 -12.54 -19.13
CA SER A 368 21.56 -12.94 -19.38
C SER A 368 21.40 -14.46 -19.24
N ALA A 369 20.25 -14.96 -18.79
CA ALA A 369 20.01 -16.40 -18.64
C ALA A 369 19.91 -17.18 -19.97
N GLN A 370 20.00 -16.51 -21.13
CA GLN A 370 20.09 -17.17 -22.44
C GLN A 370 21.56 -17.37 -22.86
N GLU A 371 21.95 -18.62 -23.10
CA GLU A 371 23.23 -18.95 -23.75
C GLU A 371 23.33 -18.20 -25.09
N GLY A 372 24.28 -17.27 -25.18
CA GLY A 372 24.62 -16.54 -26.41
C GLY A 372 24.11 -15.10 -26.51
N SER A 373 23.36 -14.56 -25.53
CA SER A 373 23.10 -13.11 -25.48
C SER A 373 24.24 -12.35 -24.80
N PRO A 374 24.61 -11.15 -25.30
CA PRO A 374 25.65 -10.34 -24.68
C PRO A 374 25.27 -10.00 -23.24
N ALA A 375 26.24 -10.08 -22.31
CA ALA A 375 26.06 -9.62 -20.94
C ALA A 375 25.63 -8.15 -20.95
N VAL A 376 24.62 -7.81 -20.15
CA VAL A 376 24.16 -6.42 -20.03
C VAL A 376 24.97 -5.77 -18.91
N ASP A 377 25.88 -4.87 -19.27
CA ASP A 377 26.65 -4.07 -18.31
C ASP A 377 25.80 -2.89 -17.80
N LEU A 378 25.15 -3.12 -16.65
CA LEU A 378 24.34 -2.09 -15.99
C LEU A 378 25.18 -0.96 -15.38
N THR A 379 26.49 -1.12 -15.20
CA THR A 379 27.35 -0.08 -14.64
C THR A 379 27.65 1.04 -15.63
N SER A 380 27.43 0.78 -16.93
CA SER A 380 27.64 1.75 -18.00
C SER A 380 26.47 2.72 -18.18
N ASN A 381 25.27 2.37 -17.71
CA ASN A 381 24.05 3.16 -17.90
C ASN A 381 23.21 3.22 -16.61
N LYS A 382 23.26 4.37 -15.93
CA LYS A 382 22.51 4.60 -14.68
C LYS A 382 20.99 4.42 -14.83
N TYR A 383 20.42 4.70 -16.00
CA TYR A 383 18.98 4.53 -16.23
C TYR A 383 18.59 3.06 -16.34
N ALA A 384 19.47 2.22 -16.90
CA ALA A 384 19.28 0.78 -16.96
C ALA A 384 19.32 0.18 -15.56
N ALA A 385 20.35 0.51 -14.76
CA ALA A 385 20.44 0.09 -13.36
C ALA A 385 19.22 0.56 -12.53
N TRP A 386 18.80 1.81 -12.71
CA TRP A 386 17.60 2.34 -12.06
C TRP A 386 16.34 1.56 -12.48
N SER A 387 16.18 1.24 -13.76
CA SER A 387 15.01 0.48 -14.23
C SER A 387 14.93 -0.92 -13.63
N VAL A 388 16.08 -1.58 -13.40
CA VAL A 388 16.18 -2.86 -12.70
C VAL A 388 15.78 -2.71 -11.25
N GLU A 389 16.27 -1.68 -10.54
CA GLU A 389 15.90 -1.47 -9.14
C GLU A 389 14.41 -1.16 -8.96
N VAL A 390 13.82 -0.35 -9.85
CA VAL A 390 12.35 -0.10 -9.86
C VAL A 390 11.59 -1.41 -10.08
N ALA A 391 12.05 -2.27 -10.99
CA ALA A 391 11.46 -3.56 -11.26
C ALA A 391 11.52 -4.50 -10.04
N GLU A 392 12.68 -4.62 -9.40
CA GLU A 392 12.88 -5.48 -8.21
C GLU A 392 12.09 -4.98 -6.99
N ARG A 393 12.04 -3.66 -6.77
CA ARG A 393 11.22 -3.06 -5.72
C ARG A 393 9.72 -3.33 -5.95
N THR A 394 9.26 -3.19 -7.19
CA THR A 394 7.87 -3.49 -7.57
C THR A 394 7.55 -4.98 -7.40
N ALA A 395 8.45 -5.87 -7.79
CA ALA A 395 8.31 -7.31 -7.60
C ALA A 395 8.18 -7.68 -6.11
N SER A 396 9.05 -7.12 -5.27
CA SER A 396 9.06 -7.34 -3.82
C SER A 396 7.78 -6.81 -3.16
N LEU A 397 7.32 -5.62 -3.57
CA LEU A 397 6.07 -5.02 -3.12
C LEU A 397 4.87 -5.93 -3.39
N ILE A 398 4.74 -6.41 -4.64
CA ILE A 398 3.61 -7.25 -5.04
C ILE A 398 3.70 -8.63 -4.39
N ALA A 399 4.90 -9.20 -4.21
CA ALA A 399 5.07 -10.43 -3.43
C ALA A 399 4.62 -10.24 -1.98
N GLY A 400 4.92 -9.09 -1.36
CA GLY A 400 4.40 -8.69 -0.06
C GLY A 400 2.86 -8.66 -0.02
N TRP A 401 2.23 -8.06 -1.03
CA TRP A 401 0.76 -8.06 -1.17
C TRP A 401 0.18 -9.48 -1.25
N GLN A 402 0.78 -10.35 -2.07
CA GLN A 402 0.37 -11.76 -2.16
C GLN A 402 0.47 -12.47 -0.80
N GLY A 403 1.53 -12.19 -0.03
CA GLY A 403 1.80 -12.81 1.27
C GLY A 403 0.79 -12.50 2.37
N VAL A 404 0.18 -11.30 2.33
CA VAL A 404 -0.83 -10.85 3.30
C VAL A 404 -2.26 -10.89 2.75
N GLY A 405 -2.43 -11.30 1.49
CA GLY A 405 -3.74 -11.35 0.85
C GLY A 405 -4.27 -9.96 0.47
N PHE A 406 -3.42 -8.97 0.22
CA PHE A 406 -3.86 -7.63 -0.19
C PHE A 406 -4.15 -7.57 -1.70
N THR A 407 -5.28 -6.98 -2.07
CA THR A 407 -5.66 -6.66 -3.44
C THR A 407 -5.84 -5.15 -3.59
N HIS A 408 -5.01 -4.53 -4.42
CA HIS A 408 -5.04 -3.08 -4.65
C HIS A 408 -6.32 -2.61 -5.37
N GLY A 409 -6.83 -3.41 -6.32
CA GLY A 409 -8.09 -3.16 -7.05
C GLY A 409 -8.02 -2.14 -8.20
N VAL A 410 -6.96 -1.32 -8.31
CA VAL A 410 -6.80 -0.32 -9.39
C VAL A 410 -5.32 -0.15 -9.75
N LEU A 411 -4.68 -1.23 -10.23
CA LEU A 411 -3.23 -1.25 -10.47
C LEU A 411 -2.85 -0.66 -11.84
N ASN A 412 -3.36 0.55 -12.11
CA ASN A 412 -3.02 1.36 -13.28
C ASN A 412 -1.57 1.88 -13.18
N THR A 413 -0.96 2.26 -14.30
CA THR A 413 0.41 2.82 -14.28
C THR A 413 0.51 4.17 -13.55
N ASP A 414 -0.59 4.93 -13.45
CA ASP A 414 -0.69 6.14 -12.64
C ASP A 414 -0.85 5.86 -11.13
N ASN A 415 -0.92 4.59 -10.71
CA ASN A 415 -0.91 4.18 -9.30
C ASN A 415 0.32 3.32 -8.94
N MET A 416 1.30 3.23 -9.84
CA MET A 416 2.56 2.53 -9.59
C MET A 416 3.64 3.52 -9.19
N SER A 417 4.00 3.54 -7.92
CA SER A 417 5.11 4.35 -7.41
C SER A 417 6.43 3.90 -8.03
N ILE A 418 7.26 4.86 -8.46
CA ILE A 418 8.63 4.57 -8.89
C ILE A 418 9.51 4.06 -7.75
N LEU A 419 9.18 4.40 -6.51
CA LEU A 419 9.95 3.99 -5.33
C LEU A 419 9.57 2.59 -4.83
N GLY A 420 8.59 1.94 -5.45
CA GLY A 420 8.06 0.65 -4.99
C GLY A 420 7.18 0.78 -3.74
N LEU A 421 6.44 1.88 -3.62
CA LEU A 421 5.48 2.10 -2.53
C LEU A 421 4.06 1.71 -2.95
N THR A 422 3.28 1.15 -2.03
CA THR A 422 1.81 1.13 -2.15
C THR A 422 1.29 2.56 -2.06
N ILE A 423 0.57 3.03 -3.09
CA ILE A 423 0.00 4.38 -3.14
C ILE A 423 -1.45 4.33 -3.62
N ASP A 424 -2.22 5.39 -3.37
CA ASP A 424 -3.59 5.55 -3.88
C ASP A 424 -4.58 4.42 -3.48
N TYR A 425 -4.88 4.39 -2.18
CA TYR A 425 -5.88 3.52 -1.55
C TYR A 425 -7.33 3.92 -1.93
N GLY A 426 -7.78 3.47 -3.10
CA GLY A 426 -9.19 3.54 -3.50
C GLY A 426 -9.95 2.25 -3.11
N PRO A 427 -10.45 1.47 -4.08
CA PRO A 427 -11.17 0.24 -3.81
C PRO A 427 -10.18 -0.92 -3.55
N PHE A 428 -9.47 -0.91 -2.43
CA PHE A 428 -8.63 -2.03 -2.01
C PHE A 428 -9.42 -3.06 -1.18
N GLY A 429 -8.82 -4.23 -0.96
CA GLY A 429 -9.36 -5.20 -0.01
C GLY A 429 -8.32 -6.23 0.39
N PHE A 430 -8.34 -6.64 1.66
CA PHE A 430 -7.66 -7.85 2.10
C PHE A 430 -8.58 -9.05 1.87
N LEU A 431 -8.01 -10.19 1.50
CA LEU A 431 -8.72 -11.46 1.42
C LEU A 431 -9.27 -11.81 2.80
N ASP A 432 -10.58 -11.95 2.89
CA ASP A 432 -11.22 -12.70 3.95
C ASP A 432 -11.06 -14.20 3.59
N ALA A 433 -12.07 -14.78 2.94
CA ALA A 433 -11.95 -16.09 2.31
C ALA A 433 -10.92 -16.04 1.17
N PHE A 434 -10.07 -17.07 1.07
CA PHE A 434 -9.12 -17.19 -0.03
C PHE A 434 -9.85 -17.42 -1.35
N ASP A 435 -9.79 -16.43 -2.23
CA ASP A 435 -10.32 -16.48 -3.58
C ASP A 435 -9.32 -15.85 -4.55
N PRO A 436 -8.63 -16.64 -5.39
CA PRO A 436 -7.70 -16.12 -6.38
C PRO A 436 -8.31 -15.08 -7.32
N SER A 437 -9.63 -15.16 -7.57
CA SER A 437 -10.36 -14.27 -8.46
C SER A 437 -10.94 -13.03 -7.76
N TYR A 438 -10.66 -12.84 -6.47
CA TYR A 438 -11.16 -11.71 -5.69
C TYR A 438 -10.70 -10.38 -6.29
N THR A 439 -11.66 -9.51 -6.60
CA THR A 439 -11.43 -8.10 -6.86
C THR A 439 -12.34 -7.27 -5.96
N PRO A 440 -11.80 -6.34 -5.17
CA PRO A 440 -12.59 -5.41 -4.37
C PRO A 440 -13.28 -4.35 -5.24
N ASN A 441 -12.80 -4.10 -6.46
CA ASN A 441 -13.26 -3.00 -7.28
C ASN A 441 -14.47 -3.41 -8.14
N THR A 442 -15.63 -2.76 -7.90
CA THR A 442 -16.87 -3.00 -8.67
C THR A 442 -16.70 -2.67 -10.15
N SER A 443 -15.90 -1.65 -10.49
CA SER A 443 -15.61 -1.27 -11.88
C SER A 443 -14.71 -2.28 -12.59
N ASP A 444 -13.99 -3.12 -11.85
CA ASP A 444 -13.14 -4.18 -12.39
C ASP A 444 -13.90 -5.49 -12.61
N LEU A 445 -15.14 -5.65 -12.10
CA LEU A 445 -15.88 -6.91 -12.18
C LEU A 445 -16.03 -7.52 -13.59
N PRO A 446 -16.25 -6.76 -14.68
CA PRO A 446 -16.39 -7.34 -16.02
C PRO A 446 -15.13 -8.04 -16.54
N GLY A 447 -13.94 -7.57 -16.15
CA GLY A 447 -12.65 -8.07 -16.65
C GLY A 447 -11.75 -8.72 -15.60
N ARG A 448 -11.96 -8.41 -14.32
CA ARG A 448 -11.16 -8.83 -13.16
C ARG A 448 -9.66 -8.64 -13.40
N ARG A 449 -9.30 -7.55 -14.10
CA ARG A 449 -7.93 -7.27 -14.51
C ARG A 449 -7.03 -7.17 -13.28
N TYR A 450 -7.54 -6.57 -12.20
CA TYR A 450 -6.81 -6.31 -10.97
C TYR A 450 -7.18 -7.26 -9.83
N CYS A 451 -7.74 -8.44 -10.14
CA CYS A 451 -8.00 -9.43 -9.11
C CYS A 451 -6.70 -9.96 -8.47
N PHE A 452 -6.83 -10.55 -7.28
CA PHE A 452 -5.73 -10.95 -6.42
C PHE A 452 -4.62 -11.71 -7.17
N ALA A 453 -4.99 -12.76 -7.92
CA ALA A 453 -4.05 -13.61 -8.64
C ALA A 453 -3.36 -12.93 -9.83
N ASN A 454 -3.95 -11.87 -10.40
CA ASN A 454 -3.41 -11.19 -11.57
C ASN A 454 -2.41 -10.08 -11.21
N GLN A 455 -2.33 -9.65 -9.95
CA GLN A 455 -1.45 -8.55 -9.54
C GLN A 455 0.03 -8.75 -9.96
N PRO A 456 0.64 -9.96 -9.86
CA PRO A 456 2.01 -10.19 -10.33
C PRO A 456 2.21 -9.92 -11.82
N ASP A 457 1.29 -10.40 -12.67
CA ASP A 457 1.38 -10.22 -14.13
C ASP A 457 1.11 -8.77 -14.53
N ILE A 458 0.19 -8.10 -13.83
CA ILE A 458 -0.06 -6.67 -14.03
C ILE A 458 1.14 -5.83 -13.59
N GLY A 459 1.83 -6.20 -12.52
CA GLY A 459 3.08 -5.56 -12.11
C GLY A 459 4.15 -5.65 -13.21
N LEU A 460 4.36 -6.83 -13.78
CA LEU A 460 5.28 -7.03 -14.91
C LEU A 460 4.86 -6.18 -16.12
N TRP A 461 3.55 -6.17 -16.43
CA TRP A 461 3.02 -5.35 -17.50
C TRP A 461 3.29 -3.86 -17.25
N ASN A 462 3.09 -3.35 -16.04
CA ASN A 462 3.40 -1.97 -15.67
C ASN A 462 4.90 -1.67 -15.80
N ILE A 463 5.79 -2.59 -15.43
CA ILE A 463 7.24 -2.44 -15.66
C ILE A 463 7.57 -2.39 -17.16
N SER A 464 6.91 -3.20 -18.00
CA SER A 464 7.09 -3.11 -19.45
C SER A 464 6.68 -1.74 -20.02
N GLN A 465 5.62 -1.14 -19.47
CA GLN A 465 5.21 0.20 -19.85
C GLN A 465 6.21 1.28 -19.40
N PHE A 466 6.86 1.07 -18.26
CA PHE A 466 7.92 1.95 -17.75
C PHE A 466 9.19 1.85 -18.61
N THR A 467 9.68 0.65 -18.89
CA THR A 467 10.89 0.47 -19.71
C THR A 467 10.66 0.96 -21.15
N ALA A 468 9.48 0.73 -21.73
CA ALA A 468 9.11 1.29 -23.03
C ALA A 468 9.13 2.84 -23.04
N THR A 469 8.76 3.48 -21.93
CA THR A 469 8.84 4.94 -21.76
C THR A 469 10.29 5.42 -21.80
N LEU A 470 11.19 4.73 -21.09
CA LEU A 470 12.62 5.06 -21.07
C LEU A 470 13.29 4.79 -22.42
N SER A 471 12.95 3.69 -23.10
CA SER A 471 13.43 3.39 -24.45
C SER A 471 12.96 4.44 -25.47
N THR A 472 11.71 4.92 -25.36
CA THR A 472 11.18 5.98 -26.24
C THR A 472 11.99 7.28 -26.09
N ALA A 473 12.47 7.58 -24.89
CA ALA A 473 13.35 8.71 -24.62
C ALA A 473 14.84 8.43 -24.91
N ASN A 474 15.18 7.26 -25.49
CA ASN A 474 16.54 6.79 -25.75
C ASN A 474 17.44 6.75 -24.50
N LEU A 475 16.87 6.46 -23.33
CA LEU A 475 17.61 6.35 -22.07
C LEU A 475 18.11 4.93 -21.81
N ILE A 476 17.43 3.93 -22.37
CA ILE A 476 17.82 2.52 -22.28
C ILE A 476 17.63 1.81 -23.63
N SER A 477 18.45 0.80 -23.88
CA SER A 477 18.36 -0.10 -25.02
C SER A 477 17.25 -1.14 -24.86
N LYS A 478 16.98 -1.91 -25.93
CA LYS A 478 16.01 -3.01 -25.88
C LYS A 478 16.49 -4.14 -24.97
N GLU A 479 17.79 -4.41 -24.98
CA GLU A 479 18.43 -5.44 -24.18
C GLU A 479 18.35 -5.11 -22.68
N GLU A 480 18.63 -3.85 -22.31
CA GLU A 480 18.46 -3.34 -20.94
C GLU A 480 17.00 -3.40 -20.47
N ALA A 481 16.05 -3.01 -21.33
CA ALA A 481 14.63 -3.09 -21.04
C ALA A 481 14.17 -4.55 -20.79
N ASN A 482 14.64 -5.49 -21.62
CA ASN A 482 14.36 -6.92 -21.44
C ASN A 482 14.95 -7.47 -20.14
N TYR A 483 16.16 -7.03 -19.79
CA TYR A 483 16.81 -7.43 -18.56
C TYR A 483 16.03 -6.99 -17.31
N ALA A 484 15.53 -5.75 -17.26
CA ALA A 484 14.68 -5.28 -16.16
C ALA A 484 13.40 -6.12 -15.99
N MET A 485 12.78 -6.57 -17.10
CA MET A 485 11.62 -7.46 -17.05
C MET A 485 11.95 -8.86 -16.55
N GLU A 486 13.11 -9.41 -16.95
CA GLU A 486 13.62 -10.69 -16.43
C GLU A 486 13.86 -10.62 -14.92
N ARG A 487 14.55 -9.56 -14.46
CA ARG A 487 14.83 -9.33 -13.04
C ARG A 487 13.56 -9.17 -12.19
N TYR A 488 12.51 -8.54 -12.72
CA TYR A 488 11.20 -8.52 -12.07
C TYR A 488 10.70 -9.94 -11.79
N GLY A 489 10.70 -10.81 -12.82
CA GLY A 489 10.16 -12.16 -12.73
C GLY A 489 10.92 -13.03 -11.73
N GLU A 490 12.24 -12.99 -11.78
CA GLU A 490 13.13 -13.70 -10.84
C GLU A 490 12.91 -13.20 -9.41
N LYS A 491 12.99 -11.88 -9.20
CA LYS A 491 12.84 -11.28 -7.86
C LYS A 491 11.46 -11.57 -7.25
N PHE A 492 10.39 -11.50 -8.05
CA PHE A 492 9.04 -11.81 -7.56
C PHE A 492 8.94 -13.26 -7.10
N MET A 493 9.48 -14.20 -7.89
CA MET A 493 9.43 -15.61 -7.56
C MET A 493 10.26 -15.95 -6.34
N ASP A 494 11.43 -15.32 -6.17
CA ASP A 494 12.28 -15.51 -4.98
C ASP A 494 11.59 -15.01 -3.71
N GLU A 495 11.04 -13.78 -3.75
CA GLU A 495 10.33 -13.18 -2.62
C GLU A 495 9.07 -13.97 -2.27
N TYR A 496 8.26 -14.35 -3.27
CA TYR A 496 7.05 -15.15 -3.04
C TYR A 496 7.38 -16.51 -2.41
N GLN A 497 8.41 -17.21 -2.91
CA GLN A 497 8.85 -18.48 -2.33
C GLN A 497 9.33 -18.32 -0.90
N SER A 498 10.14 -17.28 -0.62
CA SER A 498 10.61 -16.95 0.73
C SER A 498 9.45 -16.68 1.69
N ILE A 499 8.50 -15.84 1.28
CA ILE A 499 7.31 -15.50 2.06
C ILE A 499 6.51 -16.76 2.37
N MET A 500 6.12 -17.54 1.36
CA MET A 500 5.28 -18.72 1.57
C MET A 500 5.97 -19.80 2.41
N THR A 501 7.29 -19.95 2.28
CA THR A 501 8.11 -20.85 3.11
C THR A 501 8.04 -20.44 4.58
N ARG A 502 8.28 -19.15 4.88
CA ARG A 502 8.22 -18.60 6.25
C ARG A 502 6.81 -18.69 6.85
N LYS A 503 5.77 -18.39 6.05
CA LYS A 503 4.37 -18.49 6.50
C LYS A 503 3.98 -19.90 6.92
N LEU A 504 4.60 -20.93 6.34
CA LEU A 504 4.39 -22.34 6.69
C LEU A 504 5.36 -22.86 7.77
N GLY A 505 6.36 -22.07 8.17
CA GLY A 505 7.38 -22.52 9.12
C GLY A 505 8.30 -23.62 8.58
N LEU A 506 8.52 -23.64 7.26
CA LEU A 506 9.38 -24.62 6.57
C LEU A 506 10.82 -24.10 6.43
N THR A 507 11.78 -25.00 6.24
CA THR A 507 13.19 -24.64 5.97
C THR A 507 13.46 -24.39 4.48
N LYS A 508 12.65 -24.96 3.60
CA LYS A 508 12.77 -24.84 2.14
C LYS A 508 11.40 -24.74 1.48
N TYR A 509 11.36 -24.13 0.31
CA TYR A 509 10.14 -24.04 -0.48
C TYR A 509 9.69 -25.42 -0.98
N ASN A 510 8.44 -25.80 -0.66
CA ASN A 510 7.81 -27.01 -1.19
C ASN A 510 6.60 -26.63 -2.09
N LYS A 511 6.85 -26.61 -3.40
CA LYS A 511 5.84 -26.24 -4.42
C LYS A 511 4.59 -27.10 -4.35
N HIS A 512 4.74 -28.43 -4.17
CA HIS A 512 3.61 -29.35 -4.18
C HIS A 512 2.70 -29.11 -2.97
N LEU A 513 3.29 -29.00 -1.79
CA LEU A 513 2.59 -28.73 -0.54
C LEU A 513 1.83 -27.39 -0.60
N ILE A 514 2.48 -26.31 -1.06
CA ILE A 514 1.86 -24.99 -1.17
C ILE A 514 0.74 -24.99 -2.21
N SER A 515 0.94 -25.63 -3.36
CA SER A 515 -0.10 -25.71 -4.41
C SER A 515 -1.35 -26.45 -3.92
N LYS A 516 -1.17 -27.55 -3.19
CA LYS A 516 -2.28 -28.32 -2.61
C LYS A 516 -2.98 -27.55 -1.49
N LEU A 517 -2.23 -26.80 -0.66
CA LEU A 517 -2.79 -25.92 0.35
C LEU A 517 -3.72 -24.87 -0.27
N LEU A 518 -3.20 -24.08 -1.22
CA LEU A 518 -3.94 -22.98 -1.82
C LEU A 518 -5.18 -23.49 -2.57
N ASN A 519 -5.10 -24.67 -3.19
CA ASN A 519 -6.26 -25.32 -3.79
C ASN A 519 -7.33 -25.66 -2.74
N ASN A 520 -6.95 -26.30 -1.64
CA ASN A 520 -7.90 -26.60 -0.56
C ASN A 520 -8.52 -25.32 0.03
N MET A 521 -7.72 -24.29 0.29
CA MET A 521 -8.23 -23.00 0.77
C MET A 521 -9.22 -22.36 -0.21
N ALA A 522 -8.97 -22.46 -1.51
CA ALA A 522 -9.83 -21.86 -2.54
C ALA A 522 -11.17 -22.59 -2.68
N VAL A 523 -11.14 -23.93 -2.63
CA VAL A 523 -12.35 -24.78 -2.70
C VAL A 523 -13.23 -24.57 -1.47
N ASP A 524 -12.62 -24.58 -0.28
CA ASP A 524 -13.35 -24.51 0.99
C ASP A 524 -13.56 -23.07 1.49
N LYS A 525 -13.13 -22.07 0.72
CA LYS A 525 -13.25 -20.63 1.04
C LYS A 525 -12.73 -20.28 2.43
N VAL A 526 -11.58 -20.85 2.78
CA VAL A 526 -10.94 -20.68 4.10
C VAL A 526 -10.41 -19.27 4.26
N ASP A 527 -10.57 -18.70 5.45
CA ASP A 527 -10.03 -17.37 5.77
C ASP A 527 -8.50 -17.35 5.67
N TYR A 528 -7.96 -16.47 4.81
CA TYR A 528 -6.55 -16.46 4.45
C TYR A 528 -5.66 -16.15 5.67
N THR A 529 -5.92 -15.02 6.33
CA THR A 529 -5.13 -14.56 7.48
C THR A 529 -5.22 -15.52 8.66
N ASN A 530 -6.45 -15.91 9.04
CA ASN A 530 -6.65 -16.74 10.23
C ASN A 530 -6.11 -18.15 10.01
N PHE A 531 -6.15 -18.70 8.79
CA PHE A 531 -5.56 -20.00 8.52
C PHE A 531 -4.07 -20.02 8.85
N PHE A 532 -3.30 -19.10 8.28
CA PHE A 532 -1.86 -19.04 8.53
C PHE A 532 -1.52 -18.75 10.00
N ARG A 533 -2.33 -17.93 10.69
CA ARG A 533 -2.16 -17.70 12.13
C ARG A 533 -2.41 -18.96 12.94
N GLN A 534 -3.47 -19.72 12.65
CA GLN A 534 -3.82 -20.95 13.36
C GLN A 534 -2.90 -22.13 13.03
N LEU A 535 -2.34 -22.16 11.81
CA LEU A 535 -1.41 -23.21 11.38
C LEU A 535 -0.18 -23.31 12.30
N SER A 536 0.24 -22.18 12.90
CA SER A 536 1.35 -22.14 13.87
C SER A 536 1.15 -23.03 15.10
N ASN A 537 -0.10 -23.45 15.39
CA ASN A 537 -0.44 -24.32 16.52
C ASN A 537 -0.42 -25.83 16.16
N VAL A 538 -0.16 -26.19 14.89
CA VAL A 538 -0.01 -27.60 14.49
C VAL A 538 1.32 -28.14 15.01
N LYS A 539 1.28 -29.28 15.70
CA LYS A 539 2.45 -29.94 16.27
C LYS A 539 3.16 -30.84 15.26
N ALA A 540 4.48 -30.94 15.37
CA ALA A 540 5.30 -31.85 14.57
C ALA A 540 5.31 -33.26 15.21
N ASP A 541 4.16 -33.96 15.17
CA ASP A 541 4.02 -35.31 15.74
C ASP A 541 3.37 -36.28 14.74
N SER A 542 4.17 -37.10 14.07
CA SER A 542 3.67 -38.08 13.09
C SER A 542 2.83 -39.22 13.70
N ASN A 543 2.82 -39.38 15.03
CA ASN A 543 2.12 -40.47 15.71
C ASN A 543 0.74 -40.06 16.25
N ALA A 544 0.40 -38.77 16.21
CA ALA A 544 -0.89 -38.29 16.65
C ALA A 544 -2.02 -38.84 15.74
N PRO A 545 -3.20 -39.15 16.29
CA PRO A 545 -4.34 -39.57 15.47
C PRO A 545 -4.69 -38.52 14.41
N LEU A 546 -5.01 -38.96 13.18
CA LEU A 546 -5.33 -38.08 12.04
C LEU A 546 -6.39 -37.02 12.36
N ASP A 547 -7.40 -37.38 13.15
CA ASP A 547 -8.48 -36.47 13.54
C ASP A 547 -8.04 -35.40 14.56
N GLU A 548 -6.98 -35.66 15.32
CA GLU A 548 -6.42 -34.71 16.29
C GLU A 548 -5.61 -33.61 15.58
N HIS A 549 -4.98 -33.92 14.44
CA HIS A 549 -4.22 -32.94 13.64
C HIS A 549 -5.08 -31.77 13.13
N LEU A 550 -6.39 -31.98 12.94
CA LEU A 550 -7.30 -30.91 12.53
C LEU A 550 -7.73 -30.01 13.70
N THR A 551 -7.51 -30.42 14.95
CA THR A 551 -7.99 -29.68 16.13
C THR A 551 -7.50 -28.22 16.17
N PRO A 552 -6.22 -27.91 15.88
CA PRO A 552 -5.74 -26.53 15.81
C PRO A 552 -6.41 -25.67 14.73
N LEU A 553 -6.98 -26.28 13.69
CA LEU A 553 -7.58 -25.59 12.54
C LEU A 553 -9.12 -25.55 12.57
N LYS A 554 -9.76 -26.08 13.62
CA LYS A 554 -11.23 -26.16 13.74
C LYS A 554 -11.92 -24.80 13.58
N SER A 555 -11.30 -23.71 14.03
CA SER A 555 -11.90 -22.37 13.94
C SER A 555 -11.90 -21.77 12.53
N VAL A 556 -11.12 -22.32 11.61
CA VAL A 556 -11.00 -21.85 10.21
C VAL A 556 -11.54 -22.86 9.20
N LEU A 557 -11.66 -24.13 9.58
CA LEU A 557 -12.26 -25.20 8.79
C LEU A 557 -13.68 -25.49 9.29
N LEU A 558 -14.58 -24.52 9.11
CA LEU A 558 -15.96 -24.58 9.59
C LEU A 558 -16.80 -25.51 8.69
N ASP A 559 -17.52 -26.46 9.29
CA ASP A 559 -18.57 -27.29 8.66
C ASP A 559 -18.15 -27.99 7.34
N ILE A 560 -16.91 -28.49 7.27
CA ILE A 560 -16.42 -29.25 6.10
C ILE A 560 -16.99 -30.68 6.06
N GLY A 561 -17.51 -31.08 4.91
CA GLY A 561 -17.99 -32.45 4.67
C GLY A 561 -16.86 -33.50 4.71
N LYS A 562 -17.22 -34.78 4.81
CA LYS A 562 -16.27 -35.90 4.96
C LYS A 562 -15.16 -35.90 3.90
N GLU A 563 -15.51 -35.75 2.62
CA GLU A 563 -14.54 -35.74 1.52
C GLU A 563 -13.51 -34.60 1.65
N ARG A 564 -13.99 -33.40 2.02
CA ARG A 564 -13.12 -32.23 2.23
C ARG A 564 -12.25 -32.42 3.45
N ARG A 565 -12.78 -33.01 4.53
CA ARG A 565 -12.01 -33.40 5.71
C ARG A 565 -10.84 -34.33 5.34
N ASP A 566 -11.08 -35.35 4.53
CA ASP A 566 -10.05 -36.28 4.07
C ASP A 566 -8.97 -35.56 3.24
N ALA A 567 -9.35 -34.59 2.40
CA ALA A 567 -8.42 -33.77 1.63
C ALA A 567 -7.50 -32.89 2.51
N TRP A 568 -8.03 -32.34 3.61
CA TRP A 568 -7.25 -31.57 4.59
C TRP A 568 -6.33 -32.45 5.42
N ILE A 569 -6.81 -33.60 5.87
CA ILE A 569 -6.00 -34.58 6.59
C ILE A 569 -4.83 -35.03 5.71
N SER A 570 -5.10 -35.39 4.45
CA SER A 570 -4.06 -35.76 3.49
C SER A 570 -3.03 -34.66 3.24
N TRP A 571 -3.42 -33.39 3.31
CA TRP A 571 -2.47 -32.28 3.23
C TRP A 571 -1.66 -32.12 4.52
N LEU A 572 -2.31 -32.20 5.68
CA LEU A 572 -1.66 -32.09 6.99
C LEU A 572 -0.63 -33.18 7.25
N GLN A 573 -0.87 -34.41 6.80
CA GLN A 573 0.11 -35.49 6.91
C GLN A 573 1.43 -35.13 6.24
N ILE A 574 1.37 -34.69 4.98
CA ILE A 574 2.55 -34.25 4.22
C ILE A 574 3.22 -33.05 4.91
N TYR A 575 2.42 -32.12 5.44
CA TYR A 575 2.94 -30.97 6.19
C TYR A 575 3.68 -31.41 7.47
N VAL A 576 3.09 -32.27 8.29
CA VAL A 576 3.68 -32.76 9.55
C VAL A 576 4.96 -33.56 9.28
N GLU A 577 4.99 -34.37 8.23
CA GLU A 577 6.22 -35.08 7.80
C GLU A 577 7.36 -34.10 7.49
N GLU A 578 7.07 -33.01 6.76
CA GLU A 578 8.05 -31.95 6.50
C GLU A 578 8.49 -31.23 7.78
N LEU A 579 7.56 -30.99 8.72
CA LEU A 579 7.89 -30.38 10.01
C LEU A 579 8.81 -31.28 10.85
N VAL A 580 8.52 -32.58 10.94
CA VAL A 580 9.34 -33.55 11.67
C VAL A 580 10.73 -33.65 11.04
N SER A 581 10.80 -33.71 9.71
CA SER A 581 12.06 -33.73 8.94
C SER A 581 12.92 -32.47 9.18
N SER A 582 12.30 -31.32 9.42
CA SER A 582 13.02 -30.07 9.70
C SER A 582 13.76 -30.05 11.05
N GLY A 583 13.32 -30.85 12.01
CA GLY A 583 13.87 -30.87 13.38
C GLY A 583 13.67 -29.59 14.19
N ILE A 584 12.88 -28.62 13.71
CA ILE A 584 12.63 -27.36 14.42
C ILE A 584 11.63 -27.58 15.56
N PRO A 585 11.96 -27.20 16.82
CA PRO A 585 11.02 -27.28 17.94
C PRO A 585 9.74 -26.48 17.70
N ASP A 586 8.61 -27.03 18.15
CA ASP A 586 7.28 -26.44 17.93
C ASP A 586 7.16 -24.98 18.41
N GLU A 587 7.68 -24.66 19.60
CA GLU A 587 7.62 -23.30 20.14
C GLU A 587 8.45 -22.30 19.32
N GLN A 588 9.64 -22.71 18.86
CA GLN A 588 10.49 -21.89 17.99
C GLN A 588 9.83 -21.66 16.62
N ARG A 589 9.25 -22.72 16.02
CA ARG A 589 8.51 -22.62 14.76
C ARG A 589 7.30 -21.70 14.91
N LYS A 590 6.52 -21.87 15.98
CA LYS A 590 5.33 -21.04 16.26
C LYS A 590 5.70 -19.57 16.41
N ALA A 591 6.75 -19.24 17.15
CA ALA A 591 7.23 -17.86 17.29
C ALA A 591 7.65 -17.28 15.93
N ALA A 592 8.41 -18.03 15.13
CA ALA A 592 8.82 -17.60 13.78
C ALA A 592 7.61 -17.39 12.86
N MET A 593 6.65 -18.32 12.83
CA MET A 593 5.43 -18.18 12.04
C MET A 593 4.58 -16.98 12.49
N ASN A 594 4.43 -16.76 13.80
CA ASN A 594 3.65 -15.65 14.33
C ASN A 594 4.27 -14.28 14.03
N SER A 595 5.60 -14.21 13.83
CA SER A 595 6.28 -12.98 13.41
C SER A 595 6.02 -12.58 11.96
N VAL A 596 5.54 -13.51 11.11
CA VAL A 596 5.28 -13.27 9.67
C VAL A 596 3.83 -13.50 9.26
N ASN A 597 3.02 -14.15 10.11
CA ASN A 597 1.59 -14.36 9.91
C ASN A 597 0.81 -13.40 10.82
N PRO A 598 0.25 -12.31 10.25
CA PRO A 598 -0.44 -11.32 11.06
C PRO A 598 -1.67 -11.94 11.71
N LYS A 599 -1.96 -11.51 12.94
CA LYS A 599 -3.22 -11.80 13.62
C LYS A 599 -4.33 -10.85 13.16
N TYR A 600 -3.95 -9.61 12.83
CA TYR A 600 -4.87 -8.55 12.44
C TYR A 600 -4.52 -8.04 11.04
N VAL A 601 -5.53 -7.91 10.19
CA VAL A 601 -5.45 -7.18 8.91
C VAL A 601 -6.60 -6.20 8.85
N LEU A 602 -6.46 -5.14 8.04
CA LEU A 602 -7.47 -4.09 7.93
C LEU A 602 -8.65 -4.57 7.06
N ARG A 603 -9.47 -5.47 7.62
CA ARG A 603 -10.63 -6.02 6.95
C ARG A 603 -11.63 -4.92 6.61
N ASN A 604 -12.28 -5.04 5.46
CA ASN A 604 -13.17 -4.01 4.94
C ASN A 604 -14.37 -3.70 5.87
N TYR A 605 -14.87 -4.70 6.61
CA TYR A 605 -15.95 -4.49 7.58
C TYR A 605 -15.50 -3.72 8.83
N LEU A 606 -14.22 -3.84 9.21
CA LEU A 606 -13.65 -3.08 10.32
C LEU A 606 -13.58 -1.60 9.95
N CYS A 607 -13.06 -1.29 8.74
CA CYS A 607 -13.12 0.05 8.18
C CYS A 607 -14.55 0.59 8.21
N GLN A 608 -15.52 -0.18 7.69
CA GLN A 608 -16.90 0.28 7.66
C GLN A 608 -17.47 0.56 9.06
N THR A 609 -17.17 -0.29 10.04
CA THR A 609 -17.62 -0.08 11.43
C THR A 609 -17.06 1.24 11.99
N ALA A 610 -15.80 1.56 11.70
CA ALA A 610 -15.20 2.82 12.12
C ALA A 610 -15.75 4.03 11.35
N ILE A 611 -16.06 3.87 10.06
CA ILE A 611 -16.70 4.90 9.23
C ILE A 611 -18.11 5.22 9.76
N ASP A 612 -18.93 4.19 10.01
CA ASP A 612 -20.32 4.36 10.49
C ASP A 612 -20.36 5.13 11.83
N ALA A 613 -19.37 4.92 12.70
CA ALA A 613 -19.21 5.67 13.95
C ALA A 613 -18.71 7.11 13.70
N ALA A 614 -17.73 7.29 12.81
CA ALA A 614 -17.14 8.58 12.49
C ALA A 614 -18.15 9.54 11.80
N GLU A 615 -19.06 9.01 10.97
CA GLU A 615 -20.15 9.80 10.38
C GLU A 615 -21.14 10.34 11.44
N GLN A 616 -21.18 9.72 12.62
CA GLN A 616 -21.95 10.19 13.78
C GLN A 616 -21.12 11.08 14.73
N GLY A 617 -19.87 11.39 14.36
CA GLY A 617 -18.95 12.20 15.16
C GLY A 617 -18.13 11.42 16.20
N ASP A 618 -18.22 10.09 16.23
CA ASP A 618 -17.38 9.26 17.12
C ASP A 618 -16.15 8.70 16.39
N TYR A 619 -14.99 9.32 16.64
CA TYR A 619 -13.71 8.92 16.05
C TYR A 619 -12.93 7.89 16.87
N GLN A 620 -13.48 7.36 17.97
CA GLN A 620 -12.75 6.43 18.85
C GLN A 620 -12.43 5.10 18.17
N GLU A 621 -13.33 4.57 17.34
CA GLU A 621 -13.09 3.31 16.65
C GLU A 621 -12.02 3.44 15.55
N VAL A 622 -11.96 4.58 14.85
CA VAL A 622 -10.86 4.89 13.91
C VAL A 622 -9.51 4.87 14.65
N ARG A 623 -9.42 5.58 15.78
CA ARG A 623 -8.20 5.65 16.60
C ARG A 623 -7.81 4.29 17.18
N ARG A 624 -8.79 3.47 17.56
CA ARG A 624 -8.56 2.11 18.07
C ARG A 624 -8.05 1.19 16.96
N LEU A 625 -8.64 1.24 15.76
CA LEU A 625 -8.15 0.49 14.61
C LEU A 625 -6.72 0.86 14.24
N LEU A 626 -6.38 2.15 14.22
CA LEU A 626 -4.99 2.59 13.99
C LEU A 626 -4.02 1.87 14.93
N ARG A 627 -4.27 1.91 16.25
CA ARG A 627 -3.41 1.25 17.24
C ARG A 627 -3.29 -0.26 17.05
N VAL A 628 -4.38 -0.93 16.66
CA VAL A 628 -4.34 -2.38 16.38
C VAL A 628 -3.47 -2.66 15.15
N MET A 629 -3.62 -1.83 14.11
CA MET A 629 -2.89 -1.98 12.84
C MET A 629 -1.39 -1.61 12.93
N GLU A 630 -0.96 -0.88 13.96
CA GLU A 630 0.46 -0.60 14.20
C GLU A 630 1.27 -1.85 14.60
N LYS A 631 0.61 -2.86 15.16
CA LYS A 631 1.25 -4.11 15.64
C LYS A 631 0.47 -5.37 15.21
N PRO A 632 0.31 -5.62 13.90
CA PRO A 632 -0.63 -6.61 13.39
C PRO A 632 -0.22 -8.06 13.69
N TYR A 633 1.05 -8.32 13.99
CA TYR A 633 1.59 -9.65 14.32
C TYR A 633 1.48 -10.03 15.80
N ASP A 634 1.38 -9.02 16.67
CA ASP A 634 1.40 -9.18 18.11
C ASP A 634 0.05 -9.71 18.64
N GLU A 635 0.12 -10.44 19.75
CA GLU A 635 -1.05 -10.68 20.59
C GLU A 635 -1.42 -9.38 21.32
N GLN A 636 -2.67 -8.92 21.14
CA GLN A 636 -3.16 -7.70 21.76
C GLN A 636 -4.37 -8.01 22.66
N PRO A 637 -4.17 -8.15 23.98
CA PRO A 637 -5.25 -8.50 24.92
C PRO A 637 -6.44 -7.56 24.83
N GLY A 638 -7.66 -8.10 24.73
CA GLY A 638 -8.91 -7.34 24.61
C GLY A 638 -9.24 -6.86 23.18
N MET A 639 -8.35 -7.13 22.21
CA MET A 639 -8.53 -6.79 20.80
C MET A 639 -8.94 -7.98 19.94
N GLU A 640 -9.35 -9.11 20.54
CA GLU A 640 -9.67 -10.36 19.84
C GLU A 640 -10.81 -10.18 18.82
N LYS A 641 -11.72 -9.22 19.06
CA LYS A 641 -12.82 -8.91 18.12
C LYS A 641 -12.33 -8.48 16.73
N TYR A 642 -11.13 -7.91 16.61
CA TYR A 642 -10.54 -7.45 15.35
C TYR A 642 -9.95 -8.57 14.50
N ALA A 643 -9.77 -9.78 15.06
CA ALA A 643 -9.32 -10.96 14.32
C ALA A 643 -10.49 -11.85 13.84
N ARG A 644 -11.73 -11.47 14.13
CA ARG A 644 -12.91 -12.27 13.77
C ARG A 644 -13.16 -12.27 12.27
N LEU A 645 -13.78 -13.35 11.82
CA LEU A 645 -14.32 -13.46 10.46
C LEU A 645 -15.34 -12.35 10.19
N PRO A 646 -15.52 -11.94 8.93
CA PRO A 646 -16.54 -10.97 8.57
C PRO A 646 -17.94 -11.43 9.01
N PRO A 647 -18.74 -10.54 9.61
CA PRO A 647 -20.15 -10.82 9.86
C PRO A 647 -20.95 -10.87 8.55
N ALA A 648 -22.11 -11.52 8.55
CA ALA A 648 -22.93 -11.71 7.33
C ALA A 648 -23.26 -10.40 6.59
N TRP A 649 -23.45 -9.29 7.30
CA TRP A 649 -23.76 -7.99 6.69
C TRP A 649 -22.57 -7.41 5.89
N ALA A 650 -21.34 -7.87 6.13
CA ALA A 650 -20.13 -7.35 5.50
C ALA A 650 -20.06 -7.64 3.99
N TYR A 651 -20.82 -8.63 3.50
CA TYR A 651 -20.81 -9.04 2.09
C TYR A 651 -21.65 -8.15 1.16
N ARG A 652 -22.11 -6.99 1.64
CA ARG A 652 -22.88 -6.04 0.83
C ARG A 652 -21.98 -5.09 0.00
N PRO A 653 -22.46 -4.61 -1.16
CA PRO A 653 -21.81 -3.51 -1.88
C PRO A 653 -21.59 -2.28 -1.00
N GLY A 654 -20.46 -1.59 -1.19
CA GLY A 654 -19.99 -0.48 -0.35
C GLY A 654 -19.16 -0.91 0.87
N VAL A 655 -19.12 -2.21 1.18
CA VAL A 655 -18.27 -2.77 2.25
C VAL A 655 -17.16 -3.64 1.67
N CYS A 656 -17.50 -4.84 1.17
CA CYS A 656 -16.52 -5.77 0.60
C CYS A 656 -16.23 -5.52 -0.89
N MET A 657 -17.14 -4.82 -1.58
CA MET A 657 -17.04 -4.38 -2.97
C MET A 657 -17.14 -2.86 -3.01
N LEU A 658 -16.09 -2.21 -3.46
CA LEU A 658 -15.85 -0.77 -3.44
C LEU A 658 -15.74 -0.22 -4.86
N SER A 659 -16.05 1.05 -5.04
CA SER A 659 -15.86 1.76 -6.32
C SER A 659 -14.65 2.68 -6.27
N CYS A 660 -14.23 3.23 -7.40
CA CYS A 660 -13.17 4.25 -7.44
C CYS A 660 -13.56 5.57 -6.73
N SER A 661 -14.84 5.79 -6.44
CA SER A 661 -15.34 6.89 -5.60
C SER A 661 -15.39 6.53 -4.11
N SER A 662 -15.05 5.29 -3.74
CA SER A 662 -15.14 4.76 -2.38
C SER A 662 -13.90 4.93 -1.52
#